data_AF-A0A254RME8-F1
#
_entry.id   AF-A0A254RME8-F1
#
_cell.length_a   1.000
_cell.length_b   1.000
_cell.length_c   1.000
_cell.angle_alpha   90.00
_cell.angle_beta   90.00
_cell.angle_gamma   90.00
#
_symmetry.space_group_name_H-M   'P 1'
#
loop_
_entity.id
_entity.type
_entity.pdbx_description
1 polymer ?
#
loop_
_entity_poly.entity_id
_entity_poly.type
_entity_poly.pdbx_seq_one_letter_code
_entity_poly.pdbx_strand_id
1 'polypeptide(L)'
;MAIKKFSSLLIAGALSAFIFACSNGADSSDENRDEILTSSSSESDDPAEEPESSSSKVSDSTDEDSSSSDASSTDVPSSDSLGWKAGDTITLSGYVNRGLVKLATPVTIYELNENLEETGVVYSSFVNDSLGFYFVHDVVLSSPYVYIKMENVAANYVCEEGTATRQPIEALLDLREGLDANLNILTTLQAWRTKHFMKKGKSFAEARKLAYDELRTEFMMDSLQLRFEQISMAESIVDNYYLLGVEAMSIYETDFGPFKEVNFQEDTMNLDYFWDVAYARTAGQFCFKLEEHSKAWHYKVKLTQTKEYIKQVYEARFDFGSCSAENYAEVKTPRYQQGYENKSSYYCDSTKWIHLNQYNCISLDQLVIDTLHGEIGDMVEGAYCKGRFYKYVDFDGWKTATELDVGLKQPCTSKAVGYKASGRKCYACDANDWKEVSLPKDDCDELLHECEEDDGTIFKGYFNQDSSYVCDGSKARRINEREKLFNSACVSTSEKKSFEVGLSTFNCEKGKWSLTSGDSAANALLDERDGQVYRTVGLGTQRWMAEELNYYDTVSSEYLVGNIYRVSQESDEYTITLYSAVAKASSVCPAGYHVPTQDEWQTLFQFADKYRLASDVVASLSSQDHNNIPYYSDYFDEYGFSLNAYGFVNGQGQYTQNLNEVYLWAADSVDGQNVMFFTSRTAKEPKFITSSIAAHRASIRCVEDRKEE
;
A
#
# COMPACT_ATOMS: atom_id res chain seq x y z
N MET A 1 -13.99 -19.12 27.54
CA MET A 1 -14.95 -18.91 28.65
C MET A 1 -16.30 -18.64 27.99
N ALA A 2 -17.28 -19.55 28.16
CA ALA A 2 -18.64 -19.60 27.52
C ALA A 2 -18.63 -19.57 25.97
N ILE A 3 -19.18 -20.53 25.23
CA ILE A 3 -20.59 -20.96 25.21
C ILE A 3 -20.67 -22.46 24.87
N LYS A 4 -21.52 -23.18 25.60
CA LYS A 4 -21.95 -24.57 25.34
C LYS A 4 -23.39 -24.54 24.81
N LYS A 5 -23.66 -25.43 23.85
CA LYS A 5 -24.96 -26.05 23.49
C LYS A 5 -26.03 -25.19 22.81
N PHE A 6 -26.40 -25.56 21.59
CA PHE A 6 -27.81 -25.77 21.22
C PHE A 6 -27.97 -26.98 20.29
N SER A 7 -29.05 -27.73 20.53
CA SER A 7 -29.35 -29.05 19.98
C SER A 7 -29.91 -29.03 18.57
N SER A 8 -29.68 -30.18 17.92
CA SER A 8 -30.40 -30.83 16.84
C SER A 8 -31.90 -30.50 16.67
N LEU A 9 -32.31 -30.25 15.42
CA LEU A 9 -33.66 -30.55 14.93
C LEU A 9 -33.61 -31.05 13.47
N LEU A 10 -34.24 -32.20 13.24
CA LEU A 10 -34.51 -32.83 11.94
C LEU A 10 -35.43 -31.97 11.07
N ILE A 11 -35.12 -31.84 9.77
CA ILE A 11 -36.13 -31.81 8.70
C ILE A 11 -35.62 -32.65 7.53
N ALA A 12 -36.38 -33.70 7.22
CA ALA A 12 -36.25 -34.51 6.02
C ALA A 12 -37.20 -33.98 4.94
N GLY A 13 -36.77 -34.09 3.67
CA GLY A 13 -37.65 -34.20 2.51
C GLY A 13 -37.76 -32.96 1.63
N ALA A 14 -37.19 -33.01 0.42
CA ALA A 14 -37.97 -33.25 -0.80
C ALA A 14 -37.06 -33.29 -2.03
N LEU A 15 -37.16 -34.39 -2.77
CA LEU A 15 -36.75 -34.53 -4.17
C LEU A 15 -37.39 -33.44 -5.04
N SER A 16 -36.67 -33.00 -6.06
CA SER A 16 -37.25 -32.70 -7.37
C SER A 16 -36.18 -32.88 -8.45
N ALA A 17 -36.39 -33.87 -9.31
CA ALA A 17 -35.64 -34.15 -10.52
C ALA A 17 -36.35 -33.52 -11.73
N PHE A 18 -35.59 -33.01 -12.69
CA PHE A 18 -35.94 -32.83 -14.11
C PHE A 18 -34.59 -32.67 -14.85
N ILE A 19 -34.03 -33.69 -15.52
CA ILE A 19 -34.31 -34.19 -16.89
C ILE A 19 -34.44 -33.08 -17.94
N PHE A 20 -33.46 -33.01 -18.85
CA PHE A 20 -33.54 -33.02 -20.34
C PHE A 20 -32.12 -32.72 -20.87
N ALA A 21 -31.37 -33.70 -21.38
CA ALA A 21 -31.40 -34.30 -22.73
C ALA A 21 -30.83 -33.41 -23.85
N CYS A 22 -29.90 -34.01 -24.59
CA CYS A 22 -29.09 -33.53 -25.70
C CYS A 22 -29.86 -32.93 -26.88
N SER A 23 -29.23 -32.03 -27.66
CA SER A 23 -29.03 -32.25 -29.12
C SER A 23 -28.08 -31.21 -29.76
N ASN A 24 -27.02 -31.76 -30.37
CA ASN A 24 -26.40 -31.51 -31.68
C ASN A 24 -26.53 -30.18 -32.45
N GLY A 25 -25.40 -29.81 -33.07
CA GLY A 25 -25.29 -29.11 -34.36
C GLY A 25 -24.08 -28.17 -34.41
N ALA A 26 -22.92 -28.62 -34.94
CA ALA A 26 -22.45 -28.38 -36.32
C ALA A 26 -21.76 -26.99 -36.47
N ASP A 27 -20.65 -26.75 -37.18
CA ASP A 27 -19.76 -27.55 -38.03
C ASP A 27 -18.49 -26.70 -38.35
N SER A 28 -17.47 -27.39 -38.87
CA SER A 28 -16.50 -26.97 -39.90
C SER A 28 -15.10 -26.40 -39.59
N SER A 29 -14.17 -26.93 -40.41
CA SER A 29 -12.83 -26.52 -40.85
C SER A 29 -11.62 -27.38 -40.39
N ASP A 30 -11.50 -28.52 -41.08
CA ASP A 30 -10.34 -29.05 -41.83
C ASP A 30 -8.90 -28.56 -41.52
N GLU A 31 -7.97 -29.49 -41.27
CA GLU A 31 -6.99 -29.96 -42.29
C GLU A 31 -6.06 -31.07 -41.75
N ASN A 32 -6.15 -32.25 -42.38
CA ASN A 32 -5.09 -33.18 -42.83
C ASN A 32 -3.77 -33.36 -42.03
N ARG A 33 -3.50 -34.60 -41.56
CA ARG A 33 -2.55 -35.56 -42.20
C ARG A 33 -2.31 -36.87 -41.43
N ASP A 34 -2.54 -37.97 -42.16
CA ASP A 34 -1.78 -39.22 -42.29
C ASP A 34 -1.53 -40.17 -41.08
N GLU A 35 -2.29 -41.27 -41.14
CA GLU A 35 -2.05 -42.69 -40.83
C GLU A 35 -0.66 -43.16 -40.32
N ILE A 36 -0.67 -44.15 -39.40
CA ILE A 36 -0.21 -45.54 -39.65
C ILE A 36 -0.51 -46.47 -38.43
N LEU A 37 -1.37 -47.48 -38.70
CA LEU A 37 -1.41 -48.91 -38.27
C LEU A 37 -1.10 -49.28 -36.80
N THR A 38 -2.09 -49.67 -36.00
CA THR A 38 -2.60 -51.06 -35.75
C THR A 38 -1.55 -52.13 -35.41
N SER A 39 -1.65 -52.70 -34.21
CA SER A 39 -1.95 -54.14 -34.07
C SER A 39 -2.38 -54.51 -32.64
N SER A 40 -3.38 -55.37 -32.61
CA SER A 40 -4.00 -56.07 -31.49
C SER A 40 -3.21 -57.31 -31.04
N SER A 41 -3.35 -57.71 -29.78
CA SER A 41 -3.53 -59.12 -29.43
C SER A 41 -4.03 -59.29 -27.99
N SER A 42 -5.11 -60.05 -27.87
CA SER A 42 -5.79 -60.59 -26.70
C SER A 42 -5.15 -61.89 -26.18
N GLU A 43 -5.79 -62.46 -25.15
CA GLU A 43 -5.64 -63.81 -24.51
C GLU A 43 -4.82 -63.79 -23.20
N SER A 44 -5.44 -63.85 -22.00
CA SER A 44 -6.21 -64.93 -21.32
C SER A 44 -5.36 -66.15 -20.98
N ASP A 45 -5.18 -66.42 -19.68
CA ASP A 45 -5.57 -67.69 -19.02
C ASP A 45 -5.15 -67.71 -17.54
N ASP A 46 -6.14 -67.96 -16.68
CA ASP A 46 -6.04 -68.44 -15.30
C ASP A 46 -5.96 -69.98 -15.31
N PRO A 47 -5.42 -70.67 -14.28
CA PRO A 47 -6.35 -71.26 -13.31
C PRO A 47 -5.85 -71.40 -11.86
N ALA A 48 -6.72 -71.00 -10.93
CA ALA A 48 -7.36 -71.76 -9.86
C ALA A 48 -6.61 -72.80 -8.95
N GLU A 49 -6.91 -72.63 -7.65
CA GLU A 49 -7.24 -73.63 -6.60
C GLU A 49 -6.24 -73.95 -5.44
N GLU A 50 -6.78 -73.67 -4.24
CA GLU A 50 -6.46 -73.90 -2.81
C GLU A 50 -6.25 -75.40 -2.40
N PRO A 51 -6.13 -75.84 -1.11
CA PRO A 51 -6.37 -75.17 0.20
C PRO A 51 -5.42 -75.49 1.39
N GLU A 52 -5.73 -74.81 2.51
CA GLU A 52 -5.20 -74.92 3.87
C GLU A 52 -5.49 -76.23 4.64
N SER A 53 -4.74 -76.42 5.74
CA SER A 53 -5.13 -76.88 7.12
C SER A 53 -3.98 -77.70 7.74
N SER A 54 -3.67 -77.76 9.04
CA SER A 54 -4.50 -77.68 10.25
C SER A 54 -3.63 -77.60 11.54
N SER A 55 -4.18 -76.93 12.57
CA SER A 55 -4.14 -77.22 14.03
C SER A 55 -2.80 -77.39 14.80
N SER A 56 -2.61 -76.76 15.97
CA SER A 56 -3.24 -77.18 17.24
C SER A 56 -3.09 -76.16 18.39
N LYS A 57 -4.07 -76.20 19.31
CA LYS A 57 -4.27 -75.41 20.54
C LYS A 57 -3.45 -75.93 21.74
N VAL A 58 -3.37 -75.10 22.81
CA VAL A 58 -3.54 -75.37 24.28
C VAL A 58 -2.82 -74.22 25.03
N SER A 59 -3.51 -73.18 25.53
CA SER A 59 -4.02 -72.94 26.91
C SER A 59 -2.96 -73.08 28.03
N ASP A 60 -2.90 -72.36 29.15
CA ASP A 60 -3.59 -71.23 29.82
C ASP A 60 -3.08 -71.37 31.28
N SER A 61 -2.78 -70.27 31.98
CA SER A 61 -3.06 -70.05 33.42
C SER A 61 -2.18 -68.95 34.04
N THR A 62 -2.91 -68.14 34.79
CA THR A 62 -2.58 -66.98 35.61
C THR A 62 -1.89 -67.36 36.93
N ASP A 63 -1.20 -66.41 37.55
CA ASP A 63 -1.64 -65.84 38.84
C ASP A 63 -0.74 -64.68 39.30
N GLU A 64 -1.40 -63.72 39.92
CA GLU A 64 -0.95 -62.47 40.54
C GLU A 64 -0.14 -62.74 41.83
N ASP A 65 0.79 -61.87 42.25
CA ASP A 65 0.47 -60.72 43.13
C ASP A 65 1.70 -60.08 43.81
N SER A 66 1.68 -58.74 43.81
CA SER A 66 2.16 -57.73 44.77
C SER A 66 3.57 -57.73 45.44
N SER A 67 4.20 -56.56 45.28
CA SER A 67 4.66 -55.63 46.35
C SER A 67 6.16 -55.31 46.45
N SER A 68 6.36 -54.01 46.68
CA SER A 68 7.53 -53.15 46.59
C SER A 68 8.55 -53.28 47.72
N SER A 69 9.83 -53.05 47.43
CA SER A 69 10.69 -52.18 48.25
C SER A 69 11.95 -51.73 47.51
N ASP A 70 12.43 -50.58 47.94
CA ASP A 70 13.41 -49.68 47.34
C ASP A 70 14.83 -50.21 47.10
N ALA A 71 15.54 -49.40 46.30
CA ALA A 71 16.99 -49.29 46.12
C ALA A 71 17.64 -50.19 45.06
N SER A 72 17.90 -49.58 43.90
CA SER A 72 19.12 -49.86 43.14
C SER A 72 19.41 -48.66 42.24
N SER A 73 20.55 -48.01 42.48
CA SER A 73 21.23 -47.14 41.54
C SER A 73 21.27 -47.82 40.17
N THR A 74 20.89 -47.07 39.13
CA THR A 74 21.16 -47.43 37.74
C THR A 74 22.65 -47.25 37.48
N ASP A 75 23.42 -48.28 37.81
CA ASP A 75 24.73 -48.48 37.23
C ASP A 75 24.53 -48.90 35.77
N VAL A 76 24.94 -48.03 34.85
CA VAL A 76 25.34 -48.43 33.49
C VAL A 76 26.32 -49.60 33.63
N PRO A 77 26.26 -50.65 32.80
CA PRO A 77 27.17 -51.78 32.92
C PRO A 77 28.61 -51.26 32.95
N SER A 78 29.29 -51.59 34.04
CA SER A 78 30.71 -51.33 34.22
C SER A 78 31.45 -51.74 32.96
N SER A 79 32.21 -50.81 32.40
CA SER A 79 33.21 -51.08 31.38
C SER A 79 34.06 -52.27 31.82
N ASP A 80 33.92 -53.41 31.16
CA ASP A 80 35.10 -54.19 30.87
C ASP A 80 35.96 -53.28 30.01
N SER A 81 36.91 -52.57 30.65
CA SER A 81 37.84 -51.70 29.95
C SER A 81 38.54 -52.55 28.89
N LEU A 82 38.19 -52.36 27.62
CA LEU A 82 39.03 -52.80 26.52
C LEU A 82 40.33 -52.05 26.72
N GLY A 83 41.32 -52.75 27.28
CA GLY A 83 42.48 -52.20 27.97
C GLY A 83 43.50 -51.58 27.02
N TRP A 84 43.05 -50.66 26.17
CA TRP A 84 43.87 -49.87 25.28
C TRP A 84 44.90 -49.09 26.08
N LYS A 85 46.16 -49.20 25.65
CA LYS A 85 47.30 -48.49 26.20
C LYS A 85 48.02 -47.74 25.08
N ALA A 86 48.66 -46.64 25.44
CA ALA A 86 49.52 -45.90 24.53
C ALA A 86 50.58 -46.85 23.92
N GLY A 87 50.69 -46.85 22.60
CA GLY A 87 51.57 -47.73 21.84
C GLY A 87 50.96 -49.07 21.42
N ASP A 88 49.74 -49.39 21.82
CA ASP A 88 49.04 -50.57 21.31
C ASP A 88 48.79 -50.44 19.80
N THR A 89 48.98 -51.54 19.08
CA THR A 89 48.61 -51.64 17.66
C THR A 89 47.16 -52.06 17.55
N ILE A 90 46.31 -51.18 17.02
CA ILE A 90 44.86 -51.41 16.88
C ILE A 90 44.41 -51.34 15.42
N THR A 91 43.25 -51.92 15.16
CA THR A 91 42.48 -51.66 13.94
C THR A 91 41.24 -50.87 14.33
N LEU A 92 41.05 -49.72 13.69
CA LEU A 92 39.83 -48.94 13.79
C LEU A 92 38.94 -49.26 12.59
N SER A 93 37.66 -49.51 12.82
CA SER A 93 36.70 -49.77 11.75
C SER A 93 35.31 -49.28 12.13
N GLY A 94 34.53 -48.90 11.12
CA GLY A 94 33.16 -48.47 11.30
C GLY A 94 32.47 -48.22 9.97
N TYR A 95 31.25 -47.70 10.04
CA TYR A 95 30.45 -47.29 8.90
C TYR A 95 30.23 -45.78 8.91
N VAL A 96 30.19 -45.18 7.72
CA VAL A 96 29.72 -43.82 7.52
C VAL A 96 28.24 -43.84 7.16
N ASN A 97 27.37 -43.47 8.12
CA ASN A 97 25.92 -43.55 8.00
C ASN A 97 25.30 -42.17 7.73
N ARG A 98 25.31 -41.74 6.47
CA ARG A 98 24.63 -40.53 5.98
C ARG A 98 24.31 -40.64 4.50
N GLY A 99 23.32 -41.47 4.17
CA GLY A 99 22.97 -41.82 2.78
C GLY A 99 23.99 -42.75 2.10
N LEU A 100 23.95 -42.81 0.76
CA LEU A 100 24.95 -43.52 -0.04
C LEU A 100 26.25 -42.71 -0.10
N VAL A 101 27.28 -43.26 0.52
CA VAL A 101 28.62 -42.70 0.48
C VAL A 101 29.38 -43.29 -0.71
N LYS A 102 30.04 -42.42 -1.49
CA LYS A 102 30.80 -42.87 -2.66
C LYS A 102 32.01 -43.71 -2.21
N LEU A 103 32.21 -44.85 -2.87
CA LEU A 103 33.41 -45.66 -2.73
C LEU A 103 34.67 -44.83 -2.95
N ALA A 104 35.76 -45.21 -2.27
CA ALA A 104 37.04 -44.52 -2.33
C ALA A 104 37.02 -43.06 -1.83
N THR A 105 36.00 -42.66 -1.05
CA THR A 105 36.00 -41.33 -0.41
C THR A 105 36.87 -41.37 0.85
N PRO A 106 37.77 -40.39 1.07
CA PRO A 106 38.69 -40.42 2.21
C PRO A 106 37.99 -40.28 3.56
N VAL A 107 38.41 -41.11 4.52
CA VAL A 107 38.10 -40.96 5.95
C VAL A 107 39.42 -40.69 6.66
N THR A 108 39.50 -39.58 7.40
CA THR A 108 40.73 -39.16 8.07
C THR A 108 40.60 -39.32 9.58
N ILE A 109 41.66 -39.83 10.20
CA ILE A 109 41.74 -40.11 11.63
C ILE A 109 42.90 -39.29 12.18
N TYR A 110 42.61 -38.39 13.11
CA TYR A 110 43.57 -37.53 13.78
C TYR A 110 43.75 -38.00 15.22
N GLU A 111 45.01 -38.16 15.64
CA GLU A 111 45.32 -38.26 17.05
C GLU A 111 45.21 -36.89 17.71
N LEU A 112 44.53 -36.84 18.85
CA LEU A 112 44.37 -35.63 19.63
C LEU A 112 45.07 -35.75 20.99
N ASN A 113 45.55 -34.64 21.54
CA ASN A 113 46.00 -34.56 22.93
C ASN A 113 44.81 -34.38 23.90
N GLU A 114 45.09 -34.26 25.20
CA GLU A 114 44.07 -34.07 26.26
C GLU A 114 43.24 -32.78 26.12
N ASN A 115 43.74 -31.80 25.36
CA ASN A 115 43.06 -30.53 25.07
C ASN A 115 42.31 -30.56 23.72
N LEU A 116 42.23 -31.72 23.06
CA LEU A 116 41.71 -31.92 21.70
C LEU A 116 42.49 -31.18 20.60
N GLU A 117 43.78 -30.92 20.81
CA GLU A 117 44.66 -30.40 19.76
C GLU A 117 45.31 -31.56 19.01
N GLU A 118 45.41 -31.45 17.69
CA GLU A 118 46.06 -32.45 16.85
C GLU A 118 47.55 -32.61 17.23
N THR A 119 48.00 -33.84 17.45
CA THR A 119 49.41 -34.12 17.77
C THR A 119 50.32 -34.10 16.54
N GLY A 120 49.72 -34.11 15.34
CA GLY A 120 50.38 -34.29 14.05
C GLY A 120 50.38 -35.74 13.54
N VAL A 121 49.93 -36.71 14.35
CA VAL A 121 49.74 -38.10 13.89
C VAL A 121 48.40 -38.22 13.18
N VAL A 122 48.45 -38.56 11.89
CA VAL A 122 47.28 -38.65 11.01
C VAL A 122 47.30 -39.97 10.25
N TYR A 123 46.17 -40.66 10.27
CA TYR A 123 45.90 -41.81 9.42
C TYR A 123 44.80 -41.48 8.42
N SER A 124 44.78 -42.17 7.30
CA SER A 124 43.72 -42.03 6.31
C SER A 124 43.34 -43.40 5.76
N SER A 125 42.04 -43.60 5.58
CA SER A 125 41.47 -44.71 4.83
C SER A 125 40.52 -44.17 3.77
N PHE A 126 39.80 -45.08 3.15
CA PHE A 126 38.72 -44.79 2.25
C PHE A 126 37.50 -45.62 2.60
N VAL A 127 36.34 -45.21 2.11
CA VAL A 127 35.15 -46.05 2.14
C VAL A 127 35.33 -47.26 1.21
N ASN A 128 35.20 -48.45 1.79
CA ASN A 128 35.47 -49.76 1.19
C ASN A 128 34.24 -50.41 0.53
N ASP A 129 33.02 -50.07 0.97
CA ASP A 129 31.77 -50.63 0.42
C ASP A 129 30.66 -49.59 0.28
N SER A 130 29.54 -49.98 -0.34
CA SER A 130 28.38 -49.11 -0.55
C SER A 130 27.58 -48.78 0.72
N LEU A 131 27.81 -49.51 1.81
CA LEU A 131 27.20 -49.26 3.12
C LEU A 131 28.01 -48.26 3.96
N GLY A 132 29.15 -47.80 3.43
CA GLY A 132 30.01 -46.82 4.09
C GLY A 132 31.08 -47.44 4.98
N PHE A 133 31.34 -48.75 4.89
CA PHE A 133 32.35 -49.41 5.72
C PHE A 133 33.74 -48.84 5.43
N TYR A 134 34.55 -48.65 6.46
CA TYR A 134 35.94 -48.27 6.36
C TYR A 134 36.76 -48.92 7.49
N PHE A 135 38.06 -49.08 7.28
CA PHE A 135 38.98 -49.51 8.34
C PHE A 135 40.38 -48.95 8.15
N VAL A 136 41.13 -48.82 9.24
CA VAL A 136 42.57 -48.55 9.24
C VAL A 136 43.25 -49.61 10.11
N HIS A 137 44.18 -50.36 9.52
CA HIS A 137 45.02 -51.32 10.24
C HIS A 137 46.27 -50.65 10.80
N ASP A 138 46.90 -51.34 11.76
CA ASP A 138 48.21 -50.99 12.30
C ASP A 138 48.29 -49.55 12.84
N VAL A 139 47.19 -49.07 13.42
CA VAL A 139 47.13 -47.75 14.06
C VAL A 139 47.85 -47.83 15.40
N VAL A 140 48.80 -46.93 15.62
CA VAL A 140 49.59 -46.85 16.85
C VAL A 140 49.55 -45.42 17.36
N LEU A 141 48.81 -45.20 18.46
CA LEU A 141 48.62 -43.89 19.06
C LEU A 141 49.28 -43.81 20.44
N SER A 142 49.81 -42.64 20.75
CA SER A 142 50.32 -42.23 22.05
C SER A 142 49.24 -41.67 22.98
N SER A 143 48.14 -41.18 22.40
CA SER A 143 46.98 -40.61 23.11
C SER A 143 45.70 -41.42 22.86
N PRO A 144 44.79 -41.55 23.87
CA PRO A 144 43.53 -42.27 23.70
C PRO A 144 42.49 -41.48 22.89
N TYR A 145 42.73 -40.21 22.58
CA TYR A 145 41.74 -39.33 21.96
C TYR A 145 41.88 -39.32 20.45
N VAL A 146 40.79 -39.60 19.76
CA VAL A 146 40.76 -39.71 18.31
C VAL A 146 39.65 -38.85 17.73
N TYR A 147 39.98 -38.05 16.73
CA TYR A 147 38.99 -37.35 15.91
C TYR A 147 38.93 -37.97 14.53
N ILE A 148 37.76 -38.47 14.17
CA ILE A 148 37.53 -39.07 12.86
C ILE A 148 36.62 -38.15 12.07
N LYS A 149 36.97 -37.86 10.83
CA LYS A 149 36.23 -36.95 9.97
C LYS A 149 36.20 -37.47 8.54
N MET A 150 35.03 -37.36 7.92
CA MET A 150 34.88 -37.42 6.47
C MET A 150 34.25 -36.12 5.99
N GLU A 151 34.91 -35.46 5.04
CA GLU A 151 34.44 -34.18 4.50
C GLU A 151 33.45 -34.36 3.35
N ASN A 152 32.65 -33.31 3.13
CA ASN A 152 31.80 -33.16 1.95
C ASN A 152 30.78 -34.31 1.75
N VAL A 153 30.26 -34.89 2.84
CA VAL A 153 29.26 -35.97 2.77
C VAL A 153 27.91 -35.38 2.42
N ALA A 154 27.33 -35.86 1.31
CA ALA A 154 26.00 -35.51 0.87
C ALA A 154 24.97 -36.44 1.53
N ALA A 155 23.96 -35.87 2.19
CA ALA A 155 22.73 -36.60 2.44
C ALA A 155 21.97 -36.66 1.10
N ASN A 156 22.17 -37.71 0.30
CA ASN A 156 21.46 -37.85 -0.97
C ASN A 156 19.95 -38.00 -0.72
N TYR A 157 19.10 -37.55 -1.64
CA TYR A 157 17.65 -37.75 -1.59
C TYR A 157 17.25 -38.62 -2.79
N VAL A 158 16.29 -39.54 -2.64
CA VAL A 158 15.83 -40.42 -3.74
C VAL A 158 14.94 -39.66 -4.74
N CYS A 159 14.48 -38.46 -4.41
CA CYS A 159 13.36 -37.83 -5.10
C CYS A 159 13.75 -36.80 -6.18
N GLU A 160 14.93 -36.19 -6.10
CA GLU A 160 15.54 -35.39 -7.16
C GLU A 160 17.07 -35.57 -7.14
N GLU A 161 17.68 -35.91 -8.28
CA GLU A 161 19.13 -35.87 -8.44
C GLU A 161 19.59 -34.40 -8.52
N GLY A 162 19.79 -33.73 -7.38
CA GLY A 162 20.20 -32.31 -7.36
C GLY A 162 20.61 -31.77 -5.99
N THR A 163 21.85 -31.25 -5.92
CA THR A 163 22.46 -30.42 -4.86
C THR A 163 22.09 -30.71 -3.39
N ALA A 164 22.47 -31.88 -2.88
CA ALA A 164 22.52 -32.09 -1.43
C ALA A 164 23.60 -31.20 -0.79
N THR A 165 23.27 -30.45 0.27
CA THR A 165 24.25 -29.79 1.13
C THR A 165 25.28 -30.79 1.61
N ARG A 166 26.55 -30.50 1.34
CA ARG A 166 27.68 -31.34 1.72
C ARG A 166 28.22 -30.89 3.07
N GLN A 167 28.21 -31.77 4.05
CA GLN A 167 28.66 -31.49 5.41
C GLN A 167 29.65 -32.54 5.89
N PRO A 168 30.56 -32.18 6.80
CA PRO A 168 31.39 -33.17 7.43
C PRO A 168 30.55 -34.07 8.34
N ILE A 169 30.90 -35.34 8.38
CA ILE A 169 30.44 -36.27 9.40
C ILE A 169 31.65 -36.67 10.24
N GLU A 170 31.51 -36.53 11.55
CA GLU A 170 32.64 -36.62 12.46
C GLU A 170 32.29 -37.29 13.78
N ALA A 171 33.31 -37.82 14.44
CA ALA A 171 33.22 -38.42 15.77
C ALA A 171 34.47 -38.07 16.61
N LEU A 172 34.27 -37.96 17.92
CA LEU A 172 35.35 -37.86 18.90
C LEU A 172 35.33 -39.10 19.80
N LEU A 173 36.40 -39.90 19.76
CA LEU A 173 36.50 -41.17 20.49
C LEU A 173 37.44 -41.08 21.68
N ASP A 174 37.13 -41.85 22.72
CA ASP A 174 38.07 -42.29 23.74
C ASP A 174 38.32 -43.79 23.56
N LEU A 175 39.52 -44.17 23.12
CA LEU A 175 39.86 -45.56 22.81
C LEU A 175 39.80 -46.50 24.04
N ARG A 176 39.80 -45.94 25.25
CA ARG A 176 39.65 -46.72 26.49
C ARG A 176 38.22 -47.22 26.70
N GLU A 177 37.25 -46.59 26.03
CA GLU A 177 35.83 -46.94 26.11
C GLU A 177 35.39 -47.93 25.01
N GLY A 178 36.19 -48.06 23.95
CA GLY A 178 35.96 -49.00 22.85
C GLY A 178 36.61 -48.55 21.55
N LEU A 179 36.62 -49.47 20.58
CA LEU A 179 37.23 -49.25 19.26
C LEU A 179 36.18 -49.04 18.14
N ASP A 180 34.89 -49.11 18.47
CA ASP A 180 33.80 -48.84 17.53
C ASP A 180 33.89 -47.40 17.03
N ALA A 181 33.92 -47.23 15.70
CA ALA A 181 34.20 -45.95 15.06
C ALA A 181 33.15 -45.56 14.02
N ASN A 182 31.86 -45.87 14.24
CA ASN A 182 30.82 -45.45 13.30
C ASN A 182 30.71 -43.91 13.25
N LEU A 183 30.57 -43.36 12.04
CA LEU A 183 30.34 -41.94 11.80
C LEU A 183 28.89 -41.73 11.39
N ASN A 184 28.15 -40.97 12.19
CA ASN A 184 26.73 -40.71 11.96
C ASN A 184 26.33 -39.31 12.48
N ILE A 185 25.08 -38.89 12.22
CA ILE A 185 24.57 -37.58 12.65
C ILE A 185 24.69 -37.37 14.17
N LEU A 186 24.45 -38.40 14.98
CA LEU A 186 24.52 -38.31 16.44
C LEU A 186 25.96 -38.13 16.93
N THR A 187 26.93 -38.85 16.34
CA THR A 187 28.36 -38.66 16.64
C THR A 187 28.84 -37.25 16.28
N THR A 188 28.30 -36.68 15.21
CA THR A 188 28.64 -35.32 14.77
C THR A 188 28.10 -34.27 15.74
N LEU A 189 26.81 -34.36 16.10
CA LEU A 189 26.19 -33.48 17.08
C LEU A 189 26.89 -33.60 18.44
N GLN A 190 27.23 -34.82 18.87
CA GLN A 190 27.96 -35.06 20.10
C GLN A 190 29.35 -34.46 20.06
N ALA A 191 30.09 -34.62 18.96
CA ALA A 191 31.43 -34.05 18.80
C ALA A 191 31.40 -32.52 18.92
N TRP A 192 30.42 -31.86 18.29
CA TRP A 192 30.29 -30.41 18.35
C TRP A 192 29.89 -29.91 19.73
N ARG A 193 28.93 -30.57 20.37
CA ARG A 193 28.50 -30.22 21.73
C ARG A 193 29.60 -30.49 22.77
N THR A 194 30.39 -31.55 22.58
CA THR A 194 31.58 -31.85 23.40
C THR A 194 32.60 -30.71 23.29
N LYS A 195 32.98 -30.30 22.07
CA LYS A 195 33.88 -29.17 21.83
C LYS A 195 33.35 -27.88 22.48
N HIS A 196 32.05 -27.65 22.47
CA HIS A 196 31.42 -26.51 23.14
C HIS A 196 31.59 -26.58 24.67
N PHE A 197 31.29 -27.71 25.32
CA PHE A 197 31.47 -27.86 26.77
C PHE A 197 32.94 -27.77 27.20
N MET A 198 33.88 -28.25 26.38
CA MET A 198 35.31 -28.09 26.67
C MET A 198 35.76 -26.64 26.64
N LYS A 199 35.23 -25.82 25.72
CA LYS A 199 35.47 -24.36 25.73
C LYS A 199 34.98 -23.68 27.02
N LYS A 200 34.06 -24.31 27.75
CA LYS A 200 33.59 -23.89 29.07
C LYS A 200 34.37 -24.49 30.24
N GLY A 201 35.49 -25.16 29.97
CA GLY A 201 36.39 -25.70 31.00
C GLY A 201 36.02 -27.10 31.50
N LYS A 202 35.09 -27.81 30.85
CA LYS A 202 34.82 -29.22 31.15
C LYS A 202 35.93 -30.11 30.61
N SER A 203 36.28 -31.18 31.33
CA SER A 203 37.18 -32.21 30.81
C SER A 203 36.56 -32.94 29.62
N PHE A 204 37.35 -33.54 28.74
CA PHE A 204 36.81 -34.26 27.58
C PHE A 204 35.80 -35.36 27.96
N ALA A 205 36.13 -36.19 28.96
CA ALA A 205 35.25 -37.27 29.42
C ALA A 205 33.92 -36.73 29.97
N GLU A 206 33.98 -35.66 30.79
CA GLU A 206 32.78 -35.00 31.32
C GLU A 206 31.96 -34.33 30.20
N ALA A 207 32.61 -33.59 29.30
CA ALA A 207 31.99 -32.91 28.19
C ALA A 207 31.27 -33.88 27.22
N ARG A 208 31.92 -35.00 26.90
CA ARG A 208 31.40 -36.02 25.99
C ARG A 208 30.21 -36.77 26.60
N LYS A 209 30.26 -37.04 27.91
CA LYS A 209 29.13 -37.60 28.67
C LYS A 209 27.95 -36.63 28.72
N LEU A 210 28.19 -35.37 29.06
CA LEU A 210 27.14 -34.33 29.06
C LEU A 210 26.48 -34.18 27.69
N ALA A 211 27.27 -34.15 26.61
CA ALA A 211 26.76 -34.08 25.25
C ALA A 211 25.91 -35.31 24.88
N TYR A 212 26.33 -36.51 25.28
CA TYR A 212 25.58 -37.74 25.06
C TYR A 212 24.23 -37.73 25.80
N ASP A 213 24.26 -37.40 27.10
CA ASP A 213 23.07 -37.38 27.95
C ASP A 213 22.07 -36.32 27.45
N GLU A 214 22.54 -35.11 27.10
CA GLU A 214 21.71 -34.04 26.52
C GLU A 214 21.07 -34.46 25.20
N LEU A 215 21.84 -35.03 24.26
CA LEU A 215 21.29 -35.50 22.98
C LEU A 215 20.29 -36.63 23.16
N ARG A 216 20.53 -37.57 24.09
CA ARG A 216 19.56 -38.62 24.41
C ARG A 216 18.25 -38.05 24.92
N THR A 217 18.32 -37.09 25.85
CA THR A 217 17.12 -36.43 26.37
C THR A 217 16.40 -35.62 25.28
N GLU A 218 17.14 -34.83 24.49
CA GLU A 218 16.52 -33.98 23.47
C GLU A 218 15.86 -34.80 22.36
N PHE A 219 16.49 -35.88 21.92
CA PHE A 219 15.91 -36.77 20.91
C PHE A 219 15.04 -37.89 21.52
N MET A 220 14.71 -37.86 22.82
CA MET A 220 13.84 -38.88 23.45
C MET A 220 14.33 -40.32 23.25
N MET A 221 15.64 -40.52 23.33
CA MET A 221 16.32 -41.81 23.17
C MET A 221 16.56 -42.46 24.54
N ASP A 222 15.55 -42.46 25.40
CA ASP A 222 15.68 -42.90 26.80
C ASP A 222 16.09 -44.37 26.91
N SER A 223 15.63 -45.21 25.97
CA SER A 223 15.93 -46.64 25.94
C SER A 223 17.28 -47.01 25.33
N LEU A 224 17.97 -46.07 24.66
CA LEU A 224 19.25 -46.33 24.00
C LEU A 224 20.34 -46.72 25.00
N GLN A 225 20.85 -47.94 24.87
CA GLN A 225 21.93 -48.47 25.73
C GLN A 225 23.33 -48.38 25.10
N LEU A 226 23.40 -48.04 23.81
CA LEU A 226 24.63 -48.02 23.03
C LEU A 226 25.19 -46.60 22.89
N ARG A 227 26.51 -46.47 22.84
CA ARG A 227 27.13 -45.19 22.46
C ARG A 227 26.85 -44.90 20.99
N PHE A 228 26.89 -43.62 20.60
CA PHE A 228 26.60 -43.22 19.22
C PHE A 228 27.58 -43.80 18.21
N GLU A 229 28.79 -44.18 18.63
CA GLU A 229 29.79 -44.79 17.75
C GLU A 229 29.60 -46.30 17.56
N GLN A 230 28.68 -46.91 18.32
CA GLN A 230 28.33 -48.34 18.25
C GLN A 230 27.09 -48.62 17.40
N ILE A 231 26.29 -47.59 17.11
CA ILE A 231 25.07 -47.73 16.30
C ILE A 231 25.37 -47.49 14.82
N SER A 232 24.78 -48.33 13.96
CA SER A 232 25.00 -48.28 12.52
C SER A 232 23.80 -48.71 11.71
N MET A 233 23.42 -47.94 10.68
CA MET A 233 22.32 -48.32 9.78
C MET A 233 22.63 -49.55 8.90
N ALA A 234 23.91 -49.96 8.83
CA ALA A 234 24.36 -51.12 8.06
C ALA A 234 24.16 -52.47 8.80
N GLU A 235 23.83 -52.41 10.09
CA GLU A 235 23.72 -53.57 10.98
C GLU A 235 22.32 -53.67 11.58
N SER A 236 21.88 -54.90 11.88
CA SER A 236 20.54 -55.16 12.42
C SER A 236 20.56 -55.18 13.96
N ILE A 237 20.87 -54.04 14.56
CA ILE A 237 20.82 -53.83 16.01
C ILE A 237 19.46 -53.20 16.35
N VAL A 238 18.89 -53.61 17.49
CA VAL A 238 17.54 -53.21 17.91
C VAL A 238 17.39 -51.69 17.98
N ASP A 239 18.39 -50.97 18.48
CA ASP A 239 18.31 -49.52 18.73
C ASP A 239 18.65 -48.64 17.51
N ASN A 240 19.02 -49.24 16.37
CA ASN A 240 19.43 -48.48 15.18
C ASN A 240 18.27 -47.68 14.54
N TYR A 241 17.01 -47.90 14.94
CA TYR A 241 15.88 -47.09 14.48
C TYR A 241 15.98 -45.63 14.98
N TYR A 242 16.59 -45.38 16.13
CA TYR A 242 16.83 -44.01 16.62
C TYR A 242 17.71 -43.24 15.64
N LEU A 243 18.80 -43.88 15.20
CA LEU A 243 19.71 -43.27 14.24
C LEU A 243 19.01 -42.92 12.93
N LEU A 244 18.25 -43.85 12.34
CA LEU A 244 17.51 -43.56 11.11
C LEU A 244 16.47 -42.44 11.33
N GLY A 245 15.81 -42.41 12.49
CA GLY A 245 14.83 -41.37 12.79
C GLY A 245 15.44 -39.98 12.87
N VAL A 246 16.56 -39.84 13.60
CA VAL A 246 17.31 -38.57 13.68
C VAL A 246 17.87 -38.18 12.32
N GLU A 247 18.38 -39.15 11.55
CA GLU A 247 18.84 -38.92 10.19
C GLU A 247 17.71 -38.38 9.30
N ALA A 248 16.52 -38.99 9.34
CA ALA A 248 15.36 -38.55 8.57
C ALA A 248 14.84 -37.14 8.95
N MET A 249 15.03 -36.73 10.21
CA MET A 249 14.73 -35.37 10.71
C MET A 249 15.82 -34.35 10.32
N SER A 250 17.03 -34.80 10.00
CA SER A 250 18.18 -33.95 9.66
C SER A 250 18.34 -33.62 8.16
N ILE A 251 17.29 -33.85 7.37
CA ILE A 251 17.33 -33.94 5.90
C ILE A 251 16.30 -32.94 5.32
N TYR A 252 16.71 -31.94 4.52
CA TYR A 252 15.84 -30.92 3.85
C TYR A 252 16.04 -30.85 2.33
N GLU A 253 14.98 -30.50 1.60
CA GLU A 253 14.96 -30.39 0.13
C GLU A 253 15.64 -29.11 -0.44
N THR A 254 16.28 -28.27 0.38
CA THR A 254 16.92 -27.03 -0.09
C THR A 254 18.33 -26.85 0.49
N ASP A 255 19.14 -25.94 -0.09
CA ASP A 255 20.53 -25.63 0.32
C ASP A 255 20.71 -25.14 1.78
N PHE A 256 19.61 -25.01 2.54
CA PHE A 256 19.60 -24.71 3.97
C PHE A 256 19.68 -26.03 4.77
N GLY A 257 20.89 -26.58 4.87
CA GLY A 257 21.13 -27.77 5.69
C GLY A 257 21.08 -27.45 7.21
N PRO A 258 20.66 -28.41 8.06
CA PRO A 258 20.45 -28.21 9.51
C PRO A 258 21.62 -27.58 10.23
N PHE A 259 22.83 -27.87 9.79
CA PHE A 259 24.03 -27.49 10.51
C PHE A 259 24.47 -26.03 10.33
N LYS A 260 23.80 -25.23 9.49
CA LYS A 260 23.91 -23.76 9.57
C LYS A 260 23.07 -23.19 10.72
N GLU A 261 22.04 -23.91 11.16
CA GLU A 261 21.06 -23.48 12.17
C GLU A 261 21.26 -24.15 13.53
N VAL A 262 21.95 -25.29 13.61
CA VAL A 262 22.44 -25.85 14.88
C VAL A 262 23.46 -24.87 15.46
N ASN A 263 22.96 -23.92 16.24
CA ASN A 263 23.74 -22.98 17.01
C ASN A 263 23.68 -23.42 18.48
N PHE A 264 24.84 -23.72 19.03
CA PHE A 264 25.01 -23.92 20.47
C PHE A 264 25.03 -22.54 21.12
N GLN A 265 23.84 -21.94 21.29
CA GLN A 265 23.69 -20.73 22.09
C GLN A 265 24.12 -21.02 23.54
N GLU A 266 24.46 -19.97 24.27
CA GLU A 266 25.32 -20.02 25.46
C GLU A 266 25.09 -21.24 26.35
N ASP A 267 23.85 -21.67 26.66
CA ASP A 267 23.59 -22.88 27.45
C ASP A 267 22.69 -23.95 26.80
N THR A 268 22.10 -23.73 25.62
CA THR A 268 21.11 -24.63 25.00
C THR A 268 21.45 -24.99 23.56
N MET A 269 20.97 -26.15 23.12
CA MET A 269 21.08 -26.59 21.73
C MET A 269 19.80 -26.25 20.97
N ASN A 270 19.89 -25.40 19.94
CA ASN A 270 18.74 -25.18 19.06
C ASN A 270 18.59 -26.38 18.10
N LEU A 271 17.47 -27.08 18.22
CA LEU A 271 17.07 -28.20 17.37
C LEU A 271 15.73 -27.96 16.68
N ASP A 272 15.27 -26.71 16.61
CA ASP A 272 13.93 -26.33 16.11
C ASP A 272 13.68 -26.92 14.72
N TYR A 273 14.70 -26.85 13.87
CA TYR A 273 14.72 -27.45 12.55
C TYR A 273 14.37 -28.95 12.56
N PHE A 274 14.91 -29.74 13.49
CA PHE A 274 14.63 -31.18 13.57
C PHE A 274 13.16 -31.43 13.89
N TRP A 275 12.57 -30.58 14.74
CA TRP A 275 11.17 -30.70 15.15
C TRP A 275 10.22 -30.37 13.99
N ASP A 276 10.50 -29.32 13.23
CA ASP A 276 9.70 -28.95 12.07
C ASP A 276 9.72 -30.02 10.97
N VAL A 277 10.89 -30.62 10.72
CA VAL A 277 11.00 -31.75 9.79
C VAL A 277 10.27 -32.98 10.33
N ALA A 278 10.37 -33.29 11.63
CA ALA A 278 9.64 -34.40 12.24
C ALA A 278 8.14 -34.32 11.97
N TYR A 279 7.55 -33.14 12.20
CA TYR A 279 6.17 -32.85 11.87
C TYR A 279 5.89 -33.10 10.39
N ALA A 280 6.69 -32.52 9.49
CA ALA A 280 6.46 -32.64 8.06
C ALA A 280 6.51 -34.10 7.56
N ARG A 281 7.44 -34.91 8.07
CA ARG A 281 7.51 -36.35 7.78
C ARG A 281 6.24 -37.09 8.22
N THR A 282 5.72 -36.76 9.41
CA THR A 282 4.50 -37.40 9.94
C THR A 282 3.23 -36.92 9.23
N ALA A 283 3.20 -35.66 8.77
CA ALA A 283 2.11 -35.05 8.04
C ALA A 283 2.06 -35.44 6.54
N GLY A 284 2.99 -36.29 6.08
CA GLY A 284 3.13 -36.65 4.66
C GLY A 284 3.46 -35.45 3.77
N GLN A 285 4.09 -34.43 4.35
CA GLN A 285 4.66 -33.31 3.62
C GLN A 285 6.06 -33.71 3.13
N PHE A 286 6.54 -33.09 2.05
CA PHE A 286 7.82 -33.38 1.41
C PHE A 286 7.87 -34.73 0.65
N CYS A 287 8.81 -34.86 -0.28
CA CYS A 287 8.96 -36.03 -1.15
C CYS A 287 9.64 -37.23 -0.45
N PHE A 288 10.34 -37.00 0.67
CA PHE A 288 11.08 -38.05 1.37
C PHE A 288 10.18 -39.18 1.84
N LYS A 289 10.44 -40.37 1.31
CA LYS A 289 9.76 -41.61 1.70
C LYS A 289 10.73 -42.54 2.40
N LEU A 290 10.57 -42.69 3.72
CA LEU A 290 11.47 -43.46 4.57
C LEU A 290 11.69 -44.90 4.07
N GLU A 291 10.63 -45.56 3.58
CA GLU A 291 10.70 -46.93 3.04
C GLU A 291 11.52 -47.02 1.75
N GLU A 292 11.31 -46.09 0.82
CA GLU A 292 12.05 -46.04 -0.44
C GLU A 292 13.55 -45.78 -0.19
N HIS A 293 13.88 -44.86 0.73
CA HIS A 293 15.26 -44.54 1.10
C HIS A 293 15.95 -45.72 1.79
N SER A 294 15.30 -46.32 2.80
CA SER A 294 15.84 -47.49 3.49
C SER A 294 16.10 -48.66 2.54
N LYS A 295 15.21 -48.86 1.56
CA LYS A 295 15.38 -49.89 0.53
C LYS A 295 16.51 -49.54 -0.43
N ALA A 296 16.56 -48.30 -0.93
CA ALA A 296 17.59 -47.83 -1.86
C ALA A 296 19.00 -47.90 -1.27
N TRP A 297 19.12 -47.72 0.05
CA TRP A 297 20.42 -47.65 0.74
C TRP A 297 20.75 -48.91 1.54
N HIS A 298 19.93 -49.96 1.42
CA HIS A 298 20.13 -51.25 2.07
C HIS A 298 20.26 -51.17 3.60
N TYR A 299 19.53 -50.23 4.23
CA TYR A 299 19.55 -50.09 5.68
C TYR A 299 18.87 -51.29 6.36
N LYS A 300 19.47 -51.77 7.44
CA LYS A 300 19.03 -52.96 8.18
C LYS A 300 18.27 -52.61 9.46
N VAL A 301 17.42 -51.58 9.40
CA VAL A 301 16.72 -51.01 10.56
C VAL A 301 15.22 -51.27 10.52
N LYS A 302 14.57 -51.24 11.68
CA LYS A 302 13.12 -51.49 11.82
C LYS A 302 12.32 -50.22 11.49
N LEU A 303 11.77 -50.17 10.28
CA LEU A 303 11.06 -48.99 9.75
C LEU A 303 9.80 -48.61 10.54
N THR A 304 9.02 -49.59 11.00
CA THR A 304 7.83 -49.32 11.81
C THR A 304 8.19 -48.60 13.11
N GLN A 305 9.24 -49.03 13.80
CA GLN A 305 9.73 -48.37 15.00
C GLN A 305 10.31 -46.98 14.70
N THR A 306 10.96 -46.81 13.55
CA THR A 306 11.48 -45.51 13.12
C THR A 306 10.35 -44.49 12.91
N LYS A 307 9.26 -44.89 12.23
CA LYS A 307 8.09 -44.03 12.01
C LYS A 307 7.41 -43.63 13.31
N GLU A 308 7.23 -44.61 14.20
CA GLU A 308 6.63 -44.39 15.51
C GLU A 308 7.50 -43.46 16.37
N TYR A 309 8.81 -43.64 16.34
CA TYR A 309 9.77 -42.76 17.03
C TYR A 309 9.69 -41.31 16.54
N ILE A 310 9.73 -41.06 15.21
CA ILE A 310 9.61 -39.70 14.65
C ILE A 310 8.28 -39.06 15.08
N LYS A 311 7.19 -39.85 15.08
CA LYS A 311 5.86 -39.40 15.51
C LYS A 311 5.85 -39.01 16.99
N GLN A 312 6.46 -39.82 17.87
CA GLN A 312 6.55 -39.51 19.31
C GLN A 312 7.32 -38.22 19.58
N VAL A 313 8.45 -38.03 18.88
CA VAL A 313 9.22 -36.77 18.96
C VAL A 313 8.37 -35.58 18.53
N TYR A 314 7.69 -35.68 17.39
CA TYR A 314 6.76 -34.63 16.93
C TYR A 314 5.67 -34.33 17.98
N GLU A 315 4.95 -35.35 18.46
CA GLU A 315 3.84 -35.18 19.38
C GLU A 315 4.29 -34.52 20.70
N ALA A 316 5.46 -34.90 21.21
CA ALA A 316 6.01 -34.32 22.43
C ALA A 316 6.43 -32.85 22.27
N ARG A 317 7.04 -32.50 21.12
CA ARG A 317 7.59 -31.16 20.84
C ARG A 317 6.54 -30.16 20.38
N PHE A 318 5.51 -30.61 19.68
CA PHE A 318 4.43 -29.76 19.17
C PHE A 318 3.25 -29.67 20.13
N ASP A 319 2.83 -30.79 20.73
CA ASP A 319 1.69 -30.90 21.65
C ASP A 319 0.36 -30.38 21.09
N PHE A 320 0.10 -30.67 19.81
CA PHE A 320 -1.11 -30.20 19.16
C PHE A 320 -2.34 -31.07 19.44
N GLY A 321 -2.13 -32.35 19.77
CA GLY A 321 -3.18 -33.37 19.72
C GLY A 321 -3.62 -33.67 18.29
N SER A 322 -4.71 -34.41 18.13
CA SER A 322 -5.28 -34.71 16.81
C SER A 322 -5.92 -33.47 16.18
N CYS A 323 -5.81 -33.37 14.85
CA CYS A 323 -6.63 -32.47 14.06
C CYS A 323 -7.81 -33.25 13.49
N SER A 324 -9.02 -32.77 13.72
CA SER A 324 -10.27 -33.35 13.25
C SER A 324 -11.30 -32.26 12.95
N ALA A 325 -12.48 -32.64 12.47
CA ALA A 325 -13.58 -31.70 12.28
C ALA A 325 -14.01 -30.97 13.57
N GLU A 326 -13.75 -31.56 14.75
CA GLU A 326 -14.15 -30.97 16.04
C GLU A 326 -13.35 -29.73 16.43
N ASN A 327 -12.11 -29.63 15.94
CA ASN A 327 -11.23 -28.50 16.17
C ASN A 327 -10.78 -27.82 14.87
N TYR A 328 -11.63 -27.87 13.85
CA TYR A 328 -11.43 -27.12 12.61
C TYR A 328 -11.16 -25.64 12.90
N ALA A 329 -10.15 -25.07 12.23
CA ALA A 329 -9.66 -23.70 12.39
C ALA A 329 -9.10 -23.35 13.78
N GLU A 330 -8.93 -24.31 14.70
CA GLU A 330 -8.15 -24.10 15.91
C GLU A 330 -6.71 -23.74 15.53
N VAL A 331 -6.16 -22.67 16.13
CA VAL A 331 -4.78 -22.22 15.90
C VAL A 331 -3.94 -22.52 17.13
N LYS A 332 -2.79 -23.18 16.91
CA LYS A 332 -1.82 -23.52 17.95
C LYS A 332 -0.41 -23.13 17.54
N THR A 333 0.45 -23.04 18.55
CA THR A 333 1.88 -22.78 18.42
C THR A 333 2.65 -23.95 19.01
N PRO A 334 3.73 -24.44 18.38
CA PRO A 334 4.50 -25.57 18.90
C PRO A 334 4.94 -25.35 20.35
N ARG A 335 4.80 -26.38 21.19
CA ARG A 335 5.23 -26.32 22.60
C ARG A 335 6.70 -25.93 22.74
N TYR A 336 7.58 -26.42 21.87
CA TYR A 336 9.01 -26.08 21.92
C TYR A 336 9.30 -24.58 21.68
N GLN A 337 8.38 -23.85 21.03
CA GLN A 337 8.48 -22.40 20.81
C GLN A 337 7.82 -21.56 21.91
N GLN A 338 7.40 -22.18 23.03
CA GLN A 338 6.89 -21.42 24.17
C GLN A 338 7.98 -20.48 24.72
N GLY A 339 7.71 -19.18 24.68
CA GLY A 339 8.63 -18.12 25.13
C GLY A 339 9.39 -17.41 24.00
N TYR A 340 9.32 -17.90 22.75
CA TYR A 340 9.93 -17.23 21.60
C TYR A 340 9.15 -15.95 21.25
N GLU A 341 9.83 -14.89 20.84
CA GLU A 341 9.16 -13.64 20.42
C GLU A 341 8.39 -13.84 19.10
N ASN A 342 9.02 -14.49 18.13
CA ASN A 342 8.43 -14.82 16.83
C ASN A 342 8.12 -16.31 16.77
N LYS A 343 6.84 -16.65 16.93
CA LYS A 343 6.39 -18.06 16.95
C LYS A 343 5.67 -18.41 15.66
N SER A 344 5.94 -19.60 15.16
CA SER A 344 5.17 -20.19 14.08
C SER A 344 3.78 -20.55 14.60
N SER A 345 2.77 -20.39 13.73
CA SER A 345 1.39 -20.75 14.03
C SER A 345 0.95 -21.85 13.07
N TYR A 346 0.10 -22.74 13.55
CA TYR A 346 -0.47 -23.83 12.77
C TYR A 346 -1.97 -23.87 13.02
N TYR A 347 -2.76 -24.17 11.99
CA TYR A 347 -4.20 -24.33 12.12
C TYR A 347 -4.66 -25.72 11.69
N CYS A 348 -5.73 -26.22 12.28
CA CYS A 348 -6.31 -27.50 11.89
C CYS A 348 -7.24 -27.35 10.68
N ASP A 349 -6.97 -28.09 9.59
CA ASP A 349 -7.77 -28.10 8.36
C ASP A 349 -8.91 -29.14 8.34
N SER A 350 -9.22 -29.73 9.51
CA SER A 350 -10.09 -30.89 9.76
C SER A 350 -9.45 -32.27 9.60
N THR A 351 -8.26 -32.37 8.99
CA THR A 351 -7.55 -33.65 8.78
C THR A 351 -6.12 -33.64 9.28
N LYS A 352 -5.47 -32.48 9.20
CA LYS A 352 -4.09 -32.26 9.65
C LYS A 352 -3.89 -30.81 10.08
N TRP A 353 -2.89 -30.61 10.93
CA TRP A 353 -2.37 -29.28 11.20
C TRP A 353 -1.70 -28.75 9.93
N ILE A 354 -1.77 -27.45 9.66
CA ILE A 354 -1.18 -26.77 8.51
C ILE A 354 -0.41 -25.55 9.03
N HIS A 355 0.82 -25.36 8.56
CA HIS A 355 1.60 -24.17 8.91
C HIS A 355 0.92 -22.90 8.37
N LEU A 356 0.58 -21.98 9.26
CA LEU A 356 -0.08 -20.72 8.94
C LEU A 356 0.94 -19.74 8.35
N ASN A 357 0.69 -19.30 7.12
CA ASN A 357 1.50 -18.33 6.40
C ASN A 357 0.60 -17.37 5.60
N GLN A 358 1.22 -16.41 4.92
CA GLN A 358 0.51 -15.36 4.17
C GLN A 358 -0.38 -15.87 3.03
N TYR A 359 -0.20 -17.11 2.56
CA TYR A 359 -0.95 -17.66 1.44
C TYR A 359 -2.19 -18.44 1.88
N ASN A 360 -2.18 -19.02 3.08
CA ASN A 360 -3.27 -19.85 3.59
C ASN A 360 -4.04 -19.24 4.77
N CYS A 361 -3.68 -18.03 5.21
CA CYS A 361 -4.40 -17.31 6.26
C CYS A 361 -5.77 -16.77 5.81
N ILE A 362 -6.02 -16.64 4.50
CA ILE A 362 -7.22 -15.96 3.96
C ILE A 362 -8.50 -16.68 4.35
N SER A 363 -8.49 -18.02 4.35
CA SER A 363 -9.65 -18.82 4.75
C SER A 363 -9.97 -18.66 6.23
N LEU A 364 -8.96 -18.50 7.09
CA LEU A 364 -9.15 -18.26 8.52
C LEU A 364 -9.69 -16.86 8.80
N ASP A 365 -9.18 -15.85 8.08
CA ASP A 365 -9.73 -14.51 8.16
C ASP A 365 -11.19 -14.52 7.76
N GLN A 366 -11.55 -15.17 6.64
CA GLN A 366 -12.94 -15.23 6.20
C GLN A 366 -13.86 -15.84 7.27
N LEU A 367 -13.43 -16.89 7.97
CA LEU A 367 -14.20 -17.47 9.08
C LEU A 367 -14.47 -16.49 10.22
N VAL A 368 -13.53 -15.59 10.52
CA VAL A 368 -13.73 -14.54 11.53
C VAL A 368 -14.62 -13.44 10.97
N ILE A 369 -14.29 -12.97 9.77
CA ILE A 369 -14.98 -11.88 9.07
C ILE A 369 -16.46 -12.19 8.86
N ASP A 370 -16.81 -13.43 8.49
CA ASP A 370 -18.19 -13.89 8.30
C ASP A 370 -19.04 -13.82 9.58
N THR A 371 -18.41 -13.75 10.75
CA THR A 371 -19.10 -13.59 12.04
C THR A 371 -19.27 -12.13 12.46
N LEU A 372 -18.58 -11.20 11.80
CA LEU A 372 -18.66 -9.77 12.12
C LEU A 372 -19.91 -9.15 11.49
N HIS A 373 -20.63 -8.37 12.29
CA HIS A 373 -21.62 -7.44 11.75
C HIS A 373 -20.87 -6.31 11.04
N GLY A 374 -21.14 -6.11 9.74
CA GLY A 374 -20.59 -5.01 8.96
C GLY A 374 -21.69 -4.06 8.47
N GLU A 375 -21.37 -2.78 8.41
CA GLU A 375 -22.15 -1.76 7.72
C GLU A 375 -21.41 -1.28 6.47
N ILE A 376 -22.16 -0.82 5.47
CA ILE A 376 -21.57 -0.28 4.23
C ILE A 376 -20.60 0.85 4.59
N GLY A 377 -19.35 0.72 4.14
CA GLY A 377 -18.26 1.65 4.44
C GLY A 377 -17.29 1.16 5.51
N ASP A 378 -17.61 0.06 6.22
CA ASP A 378 -16.70 -0.55 7.17
C ASP A 378 -15.50 -1.18 6.47
N MET A 379 -14.33 -1.05 7.12
CA MET A 379 -13.10 -1.69 6.71
C MET A 379 -12.35 -2.21 7.94
N VAL A 380 -12.01 -3.49 7.94
CA VAL A 380 -11.33 -4.16 9.06
C VAL A 380 -10.09 -4.91 8.58
N GLU A 381 -9.06 -4.97 9.42
CA GLU A 381 -7.89 -5.80 9.15
C GLU A 381 -8.19 -7.27 9.49
N GLY A 382 -7.63 -8.19 8.70
CA GLY A 382 -7.67 -9.62 8.97
C GLY A 382 -7.05 -9.97 10.33
N ALA A 383 -7.67 -10.91 11.04
CA ALA A 383 -7.19 -11.37 12.33
C ALA A 383 -5.82 -12.09 12.19
N TYR A 384 -5.67 -12.85 11.11
CA TYR A 384 -4.55 -13.72 10.80
C TYR A 384 -3.69 -13.19 9.64
N CYS A 385 -4.27 -12.73 8.51
CA CYS A 385 -3.48 -12.12 7.43
C CYS A 385 -3.15 -10.65 7.75
N LYS A 386 -2.06 -10.42 8.49
CA LYS A 386 -1.58 -9.06 8.79
C LYS A 386 -1.33 -8.25 7.52
N GLY A 387 -1.82 -7.01 7.51
CA GLY A 387 -1.77 -6.10 6.38
C GLY A 387 -2.83 -6.34 5.30
N ARG A 388 -3.69 -7.35 5.43
CA ARG A 388 -4.82 -7.57 4.53
C ARG A 388 -6.09 -7.00 5.16
N PHE A 389 -6.85 -6.24 4.38
CA PHE A 389 -8.08 -5.60 4.83
C PHE A 389 -9.29 -6.15 4.08
N TYR A 390 -10.44 -6.07 4.73
CA TYR A 390 -11.73 -6.48 4.21
C TYR A 390 -12.69 -5.29 4.32
N LYS A 391 -13.43 -5.01 3.24
CA LYS A 391 -14.46 -3.96 3.17
C LYS A 391 -15.85 -4.58 3.11
N TYR A 392 -16.82 -3.95 3.78
CA TYR A 392 -18.22 -4.36 3.68
C TYR A 392 -18.93 -3.57 2.57
N VAL A 393 -19.50 -4.29 1.60
CA VAL A 393 -20.16 -3.72 0.42
C VAL A 393 -21.63 -4.15 0.34
N ASP A 394 -22.41 -3.40 -0.46
CA ASP A 394 -23.82 -3.68 -0.66
C ASP A 394 -24.07 -5.07 -1.24
N PHE A 395 -25.11 -5.75 -0.72
CA PHE A 395 -25.65 -7.04 -1.16
C PHE A 395 -24.71 -8.26 -1.09
N ASP A 396 -23.40 -8.05 -1.09
CA ASP A 396 -22.39 -9.13 -1.11
C ASP A 396 -21.65 -9.28 0.24
N GLY A 397 -21.85 -8.36 1.19
CA GLY A 397 -21.23 -8.41 2.51
C GLY A 397 -19.72 -8.11 2.49
N TRP A 398 -18.95 -8.84 3.28
CA TRP A 398 -17.50 -8.63 3.37
C TRP A 398 -16.76 -9.12 2.12
N LYS A 399 -15.92 -8.25 1.56
CA LYS A 399 -14.99 -8.57 0.46
C LYS A 399 -13.58 -8.12 0.82
N THR A 400 -12.58 -8.63 0.12
CA THR A 400 -11.21 -8.11 0.24
C THR A 400 -11.15 -6.66 -0.22
N ALA A 401 -10.53 -5.79 0.59
CA ALA A 401 -10.28 -4.39 0.23
C ALA A 401 -9.12 -4.30 -0.76
N THR A 402 -9.21 -3.35 -1.69
CA THR A 402 -8.15 -3.07 -2.66
C THR A 402 -7.01 -2.28 -2.01
N GLU A 403 -5.84 -2.25 -2.67
CA GLU A 403 -4.72 -1.41 -2.22
C GLU A 403 -5.10 0.08 -2.14
N LEU A 404 -5.98 0.55 -3.02
CA LEU A 404 -6.48 1.92 -3.01
C LEU A 404 -7.41 2.20 -1.83
N ASP A 405 -8.29 1.25 -1.47
CA ASP A 405 -9.15 1.36 -0.28
C ASP A 405 -8.29 1.57 0.99
N VAL A 406 -7.25 0.75 1.13
CA VAL A 406 -6.30 0.81 2.26
C VAL A 406 -5.47 2.09 2.22
N GLY A 407 -4.92 2.44 1.07
CA GLY A 407 -4.07 3.63 0.88
C GLY A 407 -4.81 4.95 1.10
N LEU A 408 -6.08 5.04 0.69
CA LEU A 408 -6.96 6.20 0.88
C LEU A 408 -7.65 6.20 2.25
N LYS A 409 -7.44 5.14 3.05
CA LYS A 409 -8.03 4.92 4.38
C LYS A 409 -9.56 5.05 4.38
N GLN A 410 -10.20 4.63 3.29
CA GLN A 410 -11.65 4.62 3.12
C GLN A 410 -12.01 3.68 1.99
N PRO A 411 -12.85 2.67 2.24
CA PRO A 411 -13.29 1.78 1.18
C PRO A 411 -14.24 2.51 0.22
N CYS A 412 -14.06 2.30 -1.08
CA CYS A 412 -15.05 2.72 -2.07
C CYS A 412 -16.28 1.82 -1.97
N THR A 413 -17.42 2.42 -1.63
CA THR A 413 -18.73 1.77 -1.46
C THR A 413 -19.83 2.74 -1.92
N SER A 414 -21.08 2.30 -1.98
CA SER A 414 -22.21 3.20 -2.33
C SER A 414 -22.36 4.42 -1.42
N LYS A 415 -21.92 4.35 -0.16
CA LYS A 415 -21.91 5.49 0.78
C LYS A 415 -20.73 6.44 0.60
N ALA A 416 -19.69 6.01 -0.11
CA ALA A 416 -18.45 6.78 -0.30
C ALA A 416 -18.26 7.23 -1.76
N VAL A 417 -19.34 7.29 -2.54
CA VAL A 417 -19.31 7.82 -3.91
C VAL A 417 -18.89 9.28 -3.86
N GLY A 418 -17.78 9.59 -4.52
CA GLY A 418 -17.16 10.90 -4.44
C GLY A 418 -15.71 10.86 -4.90
N TYR A 419 -14.94 11.87 -4.48
CA TYR A 419 -13.55 12.04 -4.88
C TYR A 419 -12.63 12.08 -3.67
N LYS A 420 -11.41 11.56 -3.85
CA LYS A 420 -10.32 11.67 -2.88
C LYS A 420 -9.00 12.01 -3.54
N ALA A 421 -8.12 12.62 -2.78
CA ALA A 421 -6.76 12.91 -3.21
C ALA A 421 -5.74 12.21 -2.32
N SER A 422 -4.66 11.76 -2.95
CA SER A 422 -3.48 11.27 -2.26
C SER A 422 -2.22 11.64 -3.04
N GLY A 423 -1.29 12.33 -2.38
CA GLY A 423 -0.07 12.84 -3.00
C GLY A 423 -0.38 13.86 -4.10
N ARG A 424 -0.15 13.48 -5.36
CA ARG A 424 -0.39 14.32 -6.56
C ARG A 424 -1.50 13.79 -7.46
N LYS A 425 -2.30 12.84 -6.97
CA LYS A 425 -3.29 12.12 -7.75
C LYS A 425 -4.69 12.30 -7.17
N CYS A 426 -5.66 12.29 -8.07
CA CYS A 426 -7.09 12.38 -7.79
C CYS A 426 -7.72 11.01 -8.08
N TYR A 427 -8.68 10.61 -7.25
CA TYR A 427 -9.35 9.32 -7.34
C TYR A 427 -10.86 9.53 -7.25
N ALA A 428 -11.61 8.78 -8.04
CA ALA A 428 -13.08 8.76 -8.00
C ALA A 428 -13.56 7.38 -7.55
N CYS A 429 -14.56 7.35 -6.68
CA CYS A 429 -15.24 6.13 -6.26
C CYS A 429 -16.50 5.92 -7.09
N ASP A 430 -16.61 4.76 -7.77
CA ASP A 430 -17.77 4.39 -8.59
C ASP A 430 -18.78 3.49 -7.86
N ALA A 431 -18.83 3.61 -6.54
CA ALA A 431 -19.54 2.75 -5.57
C ALA A 431 -18.94 1.36 -5.35
N ASN A 432 -17.99 0.91 -6.17
CA ASN A 432 -17.35 -0.40 -5.98
C ASN A 432 -15.84 -0.26 -5.74
N ASP A 433 -15.15 0.48 -6.60
CA ASP A 433 -13.69 0.63 -6.54
C ASP A 433 -13.24 2.07 -6.79
N TRP A 434 -12.13 2.42 -6.16
CA TRP A 434 -11.43 3.66 -6.43
C TRP A 434 -10.70 3.57 -7.78
N LYS A 435 -10.82 4.61 -8.59
CA LYS A 435 -10.09 4.74 -9.86
C LYS A 435 -9.35 6.06 -9.91
N GLU A 436 -8.09 6.03 -10.31
CA GLU A 436 -7.33 7.25 -10.59
C GLU A 436 -7.97 7.99 -11.78
N VAL A 437 -8.19 9.29 -11.62
CA VAL A 437 -8.76 10.16 -12.66
C VAL A 437 -7.75 11.23 -13.05
N SER A 438 -7.65 11.48 -14.36
CA SER A 438 -6.77 12.51 -14.93
C SER A 438 -7.50 13.84 -15.04
N LEU A 439 -7.67 14.52 -13.90
CA LEU A 439 -8.27 15.85 -13.83
C LEU A 439 -7.20 16.95 -13.65
N PRO A 440 -7.43 18.16 -14.18
CA PRO A 440 -6.72 19.35 -13.71
C PRO A 440 -6.82 19.47 -12.19
N LYS A 441 -5.77 20.01 -11.56
CA LYS A 441 -5.69 20.10 -10.10
C LYS A 441 -6.81 20.94 -9.50
N ASP A 442 -7.11 22.08 -10.11
CA ASP A 442 -8.15 22.98 -9.64
C ASP A 442 -9.53 22.29 -9.74
N ASP A 443 -9.80 21.54 -10.81
CA ASP A 443 -11.05 20.78 -11.00
C ASP A 443 -11.18 19.64 -9.98
N CYS A 444 -10.07 18.96 -9.63
CA CYS A 444 -10.12 17.97 -8.55
C CYS A 444 -10.37 18.65 -7.20
N ASP A 445 -9.71 19.79 -6.91
CA ASP A 445 -9.94 20.54 -5.66
C ASP A 445 -11.42 20.94 -5.47
N GLU A 446 -12.14 21.26 -6.56
CA GLU A 446 -13.60 21.51 -6.52
C GLU A 446 -14.43 20.25 -6.18
N LEU A 447 -13.95 19.07 -6.53
CA LEU A 447 -14.66 17.81 -6.33
C LEU A 447 -14.32 17.13 -4.99
N LEU A 448 -13.23 17.52 -4.34
CA LEU A 448 -12.75 16.93 -3.08
C LEU A 448 -13.55 17.37 -1.85
N HIS A 449 -14.25 18.50 -1.92
CA HIS A 449 -14.95 19.05 -0.78
C HIS A 449 -16.46 18.82 -0.90
N GLU A 450 -17.03 18.18 0.12
CA GLU A 450 -18.47 17.94 0.22
C GLU A 450 -19.13 19.15 0.89
N CYS A 451 -20.08 19.76 0.20
CA CYS A 451 -20.65 21.06 0.59
C CYS A 451 -22.03 20.98 1.27
N GLU A 452 -22.48 19.80 1.69
CA GLU A 452 -23.87 19.57 2.10
C GLU A 452 -24.34 20.44 3.28
N GLU A 453 -23.46 20.78 4.22
CA GLU A 453 -23.80 21.55 5.43
C GLU A 453 -23.11 22.92 5.55
N ASP A 454 -22.23 23.26 4.60
CA ASP A 454 -21.27 24.37 4.73
C ASP A 454 -21.45 25.48 3.66
N ASP A 455 -22.65 25.68 3.12
CA ASP A 455 -22.91 26.67 2.05
C ASP A 455 -22.41 28.08 2.41
N GLY A 456 -21.52 28.62 1.57
CA GLY A 456 -20.85 29.91 1.78
C GLY A 456 -19.51 29.84 2.52
N THR A 457 -19.11 28.67 3.02
CA THR A 457 -17.81 28.49 3.66
C THR A 457 -16.69 28.55 2.64
N ILE A 458 -15.72 29.44 2.88
CA ILE A 458 -14.53 29.59 2.04
C ILE A 458 -13.41 28.71 2.58
N PHE A 459 -12.81 27.90 1.71
CA PHE A 459 -11.72 26.99 2.04
C PHE A 459 -10.59 27.04 0.99
N LYS A 460 -9.45 26.40 1.31
CA LYS A 460 -8.28 26.31 0.43
C LYS A 460 -8.26 24.98 -0.31
N GLY A 461 -7.79 25.00 -1.57
CA GLY A 461 -7.60 23.78 -2.36
C GLY A 461 -6.57 22.84 -1.76
N TYR A 462 -6.71 21.54 -1.98
CA TYR A 462 -5.74 20.54 -1.54
C TYR A 462 -4.43 20.65 -2.34
N PHE A 463 -4.53 20.69 -3.67
CA PHE A 463 -3.37 20.76 -4.56
C PHE A 463 -2.84 22.18 -4.74
N ASN A 464 -3.73 23.16 -4.78
CA ASN A 464 -3.39 24.57 -4.97
C ASN A 464 -3.81 25.41 -3.76
N GLN A 465 -2.87 25.60 -2.83
CA GLN A 465 -3.09 26.34 -1.58
C GLN A 465 -3.32 27.85 -1.80
N ASP A 466 -2.96 28.38 -2.98
CA ASP A 466 -3.23 29.76 -3.35
C ASP A 466 -4.67 29.94 -3.85
N SER A 467 -5.27 28.88 -4.40
CA SER A 467 -6.67 28.86 -4.81
C SER A 467 -7.59 28.75 -3.59
N SER A 468 -8.68 29.52 -3.64
CA SER A 468 -9.76 29.49 -2.67
C SER A 468 -11.06 29.09 -3.37
N TYR A 469 -11.87 28.34 -2.64
CA TYR A 469 -13.12 27.77 -3.09
C TYR A 469 -14.21 28.12 -2.08
N VAL A 470 -15.46 28.08 -2.53
CA VAL A 470 -16.63 28.22 -1.68
C VAL A 470 -17.63 27.13 -2.00
N CYS A 471 -18.31 26.64 -0.98
CA CYS A 471 -19.54 25.89 -1.19
C CYS A 471 -20.64 26.81 -1.71
N ASP A 472 -21.23 26.43 -2.84
CA ASP A 472 -22.38 27.06 -3.47
C ASP A 472 -23.46 25.98 -3.68
N GLY A 473 -24.32 25.86 -2.67
CA GLY A 473 -25.21 24.72 -2.50
C GLY A 473 -24.42 23.43 -2.24
N SER A 474 -24.72 22.37 -2.99
CA SER A 474 -24.06 21.05 -2.80
C SER A 474 -22.73 20.90 -3.53
N LYS A 475 -22.22 21.96 -4.17
CA LYS A 475 -20.99 21.92 -4.97
C LYS A 475 -20.03 23.01 -4.53
N ALA A 476 -18.74 22.69 -4.54
CA ALA A 476 -17.73 23.72 -4.45
C ALA A 476 -17.51 24.39 -5.81
N ARG A 477 -17.15 25.67 -5.78
CA ARG A 477 -16.65 26.40 -6.94
C ARG A 477 -15.52 27.33 -6.51
N ARG A 478 -14.64 27.68 -7.44
CA ARG A 478 -13.65 28.72 -7.18
C ARG A 478 -14.31 30.07 -6.86
N ILE A 479 -13.78 30.80 -5.87
CA ILE A 479 -14.21 32.18 -5.60
C ILE A 479 -13.55 33.16 -6.56
N ASN A 480 -14.30 34.18 -6.97
CA ASN A 480 -13.77 35.26 -7.81
C ASN A 480 -13.03 36.33 -6.99
N GLU A 481 -12.33 37.26 -7.68
CA GLU A 481 -11.51 38.28 -7.02
C GLU A 481 -12.33 39.23 -6.11
N ARG A 482 -13.57 39.55 -6.50
CA ARG A 482 -14.47 40.39 -5.67
C ARG A 482 -14.85 39.67 -4.37
N GLU A 483 -15.22 38.39 -4.46
CA GLU A 483 -15.54 37.55 -3.29
C GLU A 483 -14.34 37.38 -2.35
N LYS A 484 -13.12 37.25 -2.90
CA LYS A 484 -11.87 37.25 -2.12
C LYS A 484 -11.70 38.57 -1.36
N LEU A 485 -11.90 39.71 -2.02
CA LEU A 485 -11.76 41.03 -1.41
C LEU A 485 -12.76 41.26 -0.28
N PHE A 486 -14.00 40.79 -0.45
CA PHE A 486 -15.04 40.90 0.58
C PHE A 486 -14.89 39.84 1.67
N ASN A 487 -14.03 38.84 1.46
CA ASN A 487 -13.96 37.63 2.26
C ASN A 487 -15.36 37.01 2.49
N SER A 488 -16.19 37.07 1.44
CA SER A 488 -17.58 36.61 1.45
C SER A 488 -17.99 36.29 0.02
N ALA A 489 -18.25 35.01 -0.25
CA ALA A 489 -18.90 34.60 -1.49
C ALA A 489 -20.34 35.13 -1.54
N CYS A 490 -20.87 35.31 -2.75
CA CYS A 490 -22.29 35.53 -2.95
C CYS A 490 -22.96 34.19 -3.30
N VAL A 491 -23.50 33.54 -2.29
CA VAL A 491 -24.26 32.29 -2.34
C VAL A 491 -25.57 32.44 -1.59
N SER A 492 -26.38 31.38 -1.55
CA SER A 492 -27.74 31.42 -0.98
C SER A 492 -27.80 31.91 0.47
N THR A 493 -26.81 31.55 1.30
CA THR A 493 -26.71 31.98 2.72
C THR A 493 -26.30 33.45 2.91
N SER A 494 -25.77 34.08 1.87
CA SER A 494 -25.34 35.48 1.86
C SER A 494 -26.26 36.40 1.05
N GLU A 495 -27.35 35.88 0.51
CA GLU A 495 -28.32 36.65 -0.26
C GLU A 495 -28.81 37.86 0.57
N LYS A 496 -28.91 39.03 -0.08
CA LYS A 496 -29.29 40.32 0.55
C LYS A 496 -28.26 40.88 1.54
N LYS A 497 -27.06 40.29 1.66
CA LYS A 497 -25.96 40.99 2.31
C LYS A 497 -25.50 42.14 1.42
N SER A 498 -25.03 43.20 2.06
CA SER A 498 -24.52 44.40 1.41
C SER A 498 -23.09 44.66 1.88
N PHE A 499 -22.24 45.12 0.97
CA PHE A 499 -20.88 45.55 1.26
C PHE A 499 -20.69 46.99 0.77
N GLU A 500 -20.39 47.90 1.69
CA GLU A 500 -20.26 49.33 1.40
C GLU A 500 -18.79 49.70 1.17
N VAL A 501 -18.54 50.44 0.09
CA VAL A 501 -17.23 51.00 -0.29
C VAL A 501 -17.42 52.47 -0.65
N GLY A 502 -17.37 53.33 0.36
CA GLY A 502 -17.67 54.75 0.19
C GLY A 502 -19.12 54.98 -0.24
N LEU A 503 -19.32 55.57 -1.41
CA LEU A 503 -20.62 55.84 -2.05
C LEU A 503 -21.18 54.62 -2.83
N SER A 504 -20.42 53.52 -2.88
CA SER A 504 -20.79 52.29 -3.58
C SER A 504 -21.35 51.25 -2.62
N THR A 505 -22.47 50.62 -2.96
CA THR A 505 -23.03 49.48 -2.21
C THR A 505 -23.13 48.27 -3.13
N PHE A 506 -22.38 47.22 -2.82
CA PHE A 506 -22.47 45.93 -3.50
C PHE A 506 -23.48 45.05 -2.78
N ASN A 507 -24.51 44.58 -3.47
CA ASN A 507 -25.51 43.67 -2.93
C ASN A 507 -25.33 42.28 -3.51
N CYS A 508 -25.41 41.27 -2.65
CA CYS A 508 -25.45 39.89 -3.08
C CYS A 508 -26.88 39.55 -3.52
N GLU A 509 -27.08 39.43 -4.83
CA GLU A 509 -28.35 39.06 -5.44
C GLU A 509 -28.14 38.00 -6.51
N LYS A 510 -28.95 36.93 -6.45
CA LYS A 510 -28.93 35.82 -7.44
C LYS A 510 -27.53 35.23 -7.62
N GLY A 511 -26.79 35.07 -6.52
CA GLY A 511 -25.44 34.49 -6.55
C GLY A 511 -24.36 35.41 -7.15
N LYS A 512 -24.64 36.71 -7.34
CA LYS A 512 -23.65 37.70 -7.78
C LYS A 512 -23.66 38.94 -6.89
N TRP A 513 -22.46 39.39 -6.52
CA TRP A 513 -22.29 40.73 -5.95
C TRP A 513 -22.47 41.77 -7.07
N SER A 514 -23.58 42.50 -7.11
CA SER A 514 -23.84 43.57 -8.08
C SER A 514 -23.76 44.93 -7.40
N LEU A 515 -23.30 45.96 -8.12
CA LEU A 515 -23.34 47.32 -7.60
C LEU A 515 -24.77 47.86 -7.72
N THR A 516 -25.34 48.32 -6.61
CA THR A 516 -26.56 49.13 -6.63
C THR A 516 -26.18 50.59 -6.38
N SER A 517 -25.43 51.18 -7.30
CA SER A 517 -25.13 52.60 -7.22
C SER A 517 -26.25 53.38 -7.89
N GLY A 518 -26.92 54.22 -7.11
CA GLY A 518 -27.38 55.53 -7.61
C GLY A 518 -28.56 55.58 -8.58
N ASP A 519 -28.96 54.51 -9.29
CA ASP A 519 -30.11 54.50 -10.22
C ASP A 519 -31.49 54.71 -9.55
N SER A 520 -31.50 55.02 -8.26
CA SER A 520 -32.64 55.69 -7.63
C SER A 520 -32.87 57.02 -8.34
N ALA A 521 -34.09 57.21 -8.88
CA ALA A 521 -34.52 58.50 -9.42
C ALA A 521 -34.28 59.69 -8.46
N ALA A 522 -34.09 59.42 -7.16
CA ALA A 522 -33.76 60.43 -6.16
C ALA A 522 -32.35 61.04 -6.30
N ASN A 523 -31.42 60.40 -7.03
CA ASN A 523 -30.05 60.89 -7.23
C ASN A 523 -29.78 61.39 -8.65
N ALA A 524 -30.80 61.46 -9.51
CA ALA A 524 -30.64 62.01 -10.85
C ALA A 524 -30.34 63.52 -10.77
N LEU A 525 -29.43 63.98 -11.62
CA LEU A 525 -29.05 65.39 -11.74
C LEU A 525 -29.97 66.06 -12.78
N LEU A 526 -30.76 67.04 -12.34
CA LEU A 526 -31.47 67.95 -13.23
C LEU A 526 -30.54 69.11 -13.60
N ASP A 527 -30.24 69.27 -14.88
CA ASP A 527 -29.59 70.46 -15.41
C ASP A 527 -30.65 71.56 -15.62
N GLU A 528 -30.74 72.48 -14.66
CA GLU A 528 -31.70 73.60 -14.68
C GLU A 528 -31.55 74.53 -15.90
N ARG A 529 -30.43 74.43 -16.64
CA ARG A 529 -30.15 75.28 -17.81
C ARG A 529 -30.94 74.85 -19.04
N ASP A 530 -31.21 73.55 -19.19
CA ASP A 530 -31.91 72.99 -20.35
C ASP A 530 -33.02 71.98 -20.00
N GLY A 531 -33.19 71.67 -18.72
CA GLY A 531 -34.16 70.70 -18.21
C GLY A 531 -33.76 69.25 -18.44
N GLN A 532 -32.53 68.97 -18.88
CA GLN A 532 -32.06 67.61 -19.10
C GLN A 532 -31.77 66.91 -17.76
N VAL A 533 -32.19 65.65 -17.65
CA VAL A 533 -31.95 64.82 -16.47
C VAL A 533 -30.88 63.78 -16.80
N TYR A 534 -29.84 63.74 -15.97
CA TYR A 534 -28.73 62.79 -16.07
C TYR A 534 -28.73 61.84 -14.88
N ARG A 535 -28.41 60.56 -15.10
CA ARG A 535 -28.21 59.63 -13.98
C ARG A 535 -26.88 59.92 -13.31
N THR A 536 -26.78 59.56 -12.03
CA THR A 536 -25.54 59.65 -11.28
C THR A 536 -25.20 58.33 -10.60
N VAL A 537 -23.90 58.03 -10.53
CA VAL A 537 -23.38 56.81 -9.90
C VAL A 537 -22.32 57.16 -8.87
N GLY A 538 -22.43 56.54 -7.68
CA GLY A 538 -21.45 56.66 -6.61
C GLY A 538 -20.40 55.55 -6.71
N LEU A 539 -19.17 55.92 -7.01
CA LEU A 539 -18.04 55.01 -7.23
C LEU A 539 -16.90 55.36 -6.28
N GLY A 540 -16.71 54.51 -5.26
CA GLY A 540 -15.74 54.76 -4.20
C GLY A 540 -16.04 56.07 -3.47
N THR A 541 -15.17 57.05 -3.56
CA THR A 541 -15.35 58.35 -2.89
C THR A 541 -15.99 59.43 -3.76
N GLN A 542 -16.31 59.13 -5.03
CA GLN A 542 -16.74 60.12 -6.02
C GLN A 542 -18.14 59.81 -6.54
N ARG A 543 -18.92 60.85 -6.81
CA ARG A 543 -20.19 60.74 -7.55
C ARG A 543 -20.01 61.31 -8.94
N TRP A 544 -20.38 60.53 -9.94
CA TRP A 544 -20.21 60.88 -11.35
C TRP A 544 -21.55 60.97 -12.05
N MET A 545 -21.64 61.82 -13.08
CA MET A 545 -22.64 61.62 -14.12
C MET A 545 -22.36 60.29 -14.83
N ALA A 546 -23.39 59.47 -15.02
CA ALA A 546 -23.27 58.23 -15.79
C ALA A 546 -23.17 58.56 -17.29
N GLU A 547 -24.01 59.46 -17.79
CA GLU A 547 -23.96 59.90 -19.17
C GLU A 547 -22.97 61.06 -19.39
N GLU A 548 -22.52 61.22 -20.63
CA GLU A 548 -21.78 62.42 -21.04
C GLU A 548 -22.70 63.65 -21.04
N LEU A 549 -22.13 64.81 -20.72
CA LEU A 549 -22.82 66.10 -20.76
C LEU A 549 -23.27 66.43 -22.19
N ASN A 550 -24.53 66.86 -22.36
CA ASN A 550 -25.10 67.20 -23.66
C ASN A 550 -25.72 68.61 -23.72
N TYR A 551 -25.22 69.54 -22.92
CA TYR A 551 -25.63 70.94 -22.92
C TYR A 551 -25.14 71.72 -24.16
N TYR A 552 -26.02 72.46 -24.83
CA TYR A 552 -25.70 73.11 -26.10
C TYR A 552 -26.34 74.50 -26.32
N ASP A 553 -26.98 75.09 -25.32
CA ASP A 553 -27.67 76.37 -25.48
C ASP A 553 -26.67 77.52 -25.73
N THR A 554 -26.49 77.85 -27.00
CA THR A 554 -25.60 78.93 -27.46
C THR A 554 -26.20 80.32 -27.30
N VAL A 555 -27.48 80.45 -26.94
CA VAL A 555 -28.15 81.73 -26.70
C VAL A 555 -27.86 82.21 -25.28
N SER A 556 -28.07 81.35 -24.29
CA SER A 556 -27.79 81.69 -22.88
C SER A 556 -26.31 81.56 -22.54
N SER A 557 -25.56 80.75 -23.30
CA SER A 557 -24.13 80.49 -23.08
C SER A 557 -23.30 80.85 -24.33
N GLU A 558 -22.99 82.14 -24.50
CA GLU A 558 -22.22 82.66 -25.65
C GLU A 558 -20.86 81.95 -25.83
N TYR A 559 -20.23 81.48 -24.74
CA TYR A 559 -18.96 80.75 -24.79
C TYR A 559 -19.06 79.39 -25.51
N LEU A 560 -20.27 78.89 -25.82
CA LEU A 560 -20.47 77.68 -26.63
C LEU A 560 -20.50 77.97 -28.14
N VAL A 561 -20.70 79.23 -28.56
CA VAL A 561 -20.75 79.61 -29.97
C VAL A 561 -19.42 79.28 -30.66
N GLY A 562 -19.47 78.39 -31.66
CA GLY A 562 -18.27 77.91 -32.36
C GLY A 562 -17.40 76.93 -31.55
N ASN A 563 -17.77 76.62 -30.30
CA ASN A 563 -16.97 75.85 -29.35
C ASN A 563 -17.53 74.45 -29.05
N ILE A 564 -18.60 74.05 -29.74
CA ILE A 564 -19.22 72.72 -29.68
C ILE A 564 -19.31 72.06 -31.06
N TYR A 565 -19.45 70.74 -31.10
CA TYR A 565 -19.74 69.94 -32.30
C TYR A 565 -20.76 68.88 -31.95
N ARG A 566 -21.86 68.82 -32.71
CA ARG A 566 -22.97 67.90 -32.46
C ARG A 566 -22.89 66.70 -33.40
N VAL A 567 -22.91 65.50 -32.84
CA VAL A 567 -22.89 64.24 -33.58
C VAL A 567 -24.28 63.64 -33.55
N SER A 568 -24.93 63.51 -34.71
CA SER A 568 -26.14 62.71 -34.88
C SER A 568 -25.73 61.29 -35.25
N GLN A 569 -26.16 60.29 -34.47
CA GLN A 569 -25.96 58.89 -34.83
C GLN A 569 -27.09 58.48 -35.80
N GLU A 570 -26.77 57.73 -36.87
CA GLU A 570 -27.71 57.45 -37.97
C GLU A 570 -28.91 56.56 -37.58
N SER A 571 -28.90 55.93 -36.39
CA SER A 571 -29.92 54.97 -35.95
C SER A 571 -30.79 55.39 -34.77
N ASP A 572 -30.45 56.48 -34.04
CA ASP A 572 -31.18 56.90 -32.83
C ASP A 572 -31.41 58.41 -32.82
N GLU A 573 -32.53 58.86 -32.23
CA GLU A 573 -32.89 60.27 -32.00
C GLU A 573 -31.93 60.97 -30.98
N TYR A 574 -30.78 60.36 -30.68
CA TYR A 574 -29.82 60.81 -29.67
C TYR A 574 -28.67 61.58 -30.33
N THR A 575 -28.54 62.86 -29.95
CA THR A 575 -27.41 63.71 -30.36
C THR A 575 -26.42 63.83 -29.22
N ILE A 576 -25.12 63.66 -29.50
CA ILE A 576 -24.03 63.91 -28.52
C ILE A 576 -23.38 65.25 -28.82
N THR A 577 -22.94 65.95 -27.78
CA THR A 577 -22.20 67.21 -27.89
C THR A 577 -20.75 67.01 -27.49
N LEU A 578 -19.82 67.34 -28.39
CA LEU A 578 -18.38 67.39 -28.14
C LEU A 578 -17.97 68.85 -27.90
N TYR A 579 -17.17 69.09 -26.88
CA TYR A 579 -16.81 70.43 -26.41
C TYR A 579 -15.35 70.75 -26.70
N SER A 580 -15.06 72.00 -26.99
CA SER A 580 -13.68 72.50 -27.09
C SER A 580 -13.06 72.81 -25.73
N ALA A 581 -11.75 73.05 -25.70
CA ALA A 581 -11.04 73.52 -24.51
C ALA A 581 -11.60 74.83 -23.94
N VAL A 582 -12.15 75.71 -24.79
CA VAL A 582 -12.79 76.96 -24.36
C VAL A 582 -14.06 76.67 -23.57
N ALA A 583 -14.92 75.77 -24.07
CA ALA A 583 -16.12 75.36 -23.36
C ALA A 583 -15.78 74.64 -22.04
N LYS A 584 -14.75 73.79 -22.04
CA LYS A 584 -14.22 73.15 -20.83
C LYS A 584 -13.79 74.18 -19.76
N ALA A 585 -13.00 75.18 -20.15
CA ALA A 585 -12.44 76.17 -19.23
C ALA A 585 -13.49 77.10 -18.59
N SER A 586 -14.69 77.21 -19.18
CA SER A 586 -15.79 78.04 -18.70
C SER A 586 -16.73 77.32 -17.71
N SER A 587 -16.31 76.21 -17.09
CA SER A 587 -17.13 75.41 -16.15
C SER A 587 -18.49 74.99 -16.72
N VAL A 588 -18.48 74.29 -17.86
CA VAL A 588 -19.71 73.88 -18.57
C VAL A 588 -20.55 72.83 -17.83
N CYS A 589 -20.04 72.22 -16.77
CA CYS A 589 -20.82 71.31 -15.94
C CYS A 589 -21.93 72.05 -15.15
N PRO A 590 -23.05 71.37 -14.80
CA PRO A 590 -24.10 71.97 -13.97
C PRO A 590 -23.60 72.39 -12.60
N ALA A 591 -24.34 73.27 -11.90
CA ALA A 591 -23.95 73.73 -10.57
C ALA A 591 -23.78 72.55 -9.59
N GLY A 592 -22.71 72.56 -8.79
CA GLY A 592 -22.33 71.46 -7.90
C GLY A 592 -21.57 70.32 -8.58
N TYR A 593 -21.23 70.47 -9.87
CA TYR A 593 -20.42 69.54 -10.63
C TYR A 593 -19.33 70.28 -11.42
N HIS A 594 -18.20 69.62 -11.65
CA HIS A 594 -17.09 70.17 -12.42
C HIS A 594 -16.55 69.17 -13.44
N VAL A 595 -15.73 69.69 -14.36
CA VAL A 595 -14.96 68.84 -15.28
C VAL A 595 -13.88 68.13 -14.45
N PRO A 596 -13.80 66.78 -14.47
CA PRO A 596 -12.92 66.03 -13.62
C PRO A 596 -11.45 66.32 -13.89
N THR A 597 -10.66 66.28 -12.83
CA THR A 597 -9.20 66.28 -12.88
C THR A 597 -8.65 64.91 -13.30
N GLN A 598 -7.37 64.86 -13.66
CA GLN A 598 -6.65 63.62 -13.95
C GLN A 598 -6.62 62.70 -12.72
N ASP A 599 -6.41 63.27 -11.53
CA ASP A 599 -6.42 62.51 -10.27
C ASP A 599 -7.80 61.89 -9.99
N GLU A 600 -8.87 62.60 -10.35
CA GLU A 600 -10.22 62.09 -10.19
C GLU A 600 -10.52 60.94 -11.15
N TRP A 601 -10.12 61.06 -12.41
CA TRP A 601 -10.19 59.94 -13.37
C TRP A 601 -9.35 58.75 -12.90
N GLN A 602 -8.14 58.99 -12.39
CA GLN A 602 -7.29 57.93 -11.86
C GLN A 602 -7.93 57.22 -10.67
N THR A 603 -8.57 57.97 -9.77
CA THR A 603 -9.31 57.43 -8.61
C THR A 603 -10.43 56.49 -9.07
N LEU A 604 -11.21 56.90 -10.08
CA LEU A 604 -12.25 56.07 -10.70
C LEU A 604 -11.67 54.77 -11.29
N PHE A 605 -10.61 54.86 -12.11
CA PHE A 605 -10.03 53.68 -12.74
C PHE A 605 -9.41 52.70 -11.75
N GLN A 606 -8.82 53.20 -10.65
CA GLN A 606 -8.31 52.36 -9.57
C GLN A 606 -9.44 51.64 -8.84
N PHE A 607 -10.56 52.32 -8.58
CA PHE A 607 -11.75 51.70 -8.00
C PHE A 607 -12.28 50.58 -8.90
N ALA A 608 -12.49 50.88 -10.18
CA ALA A 608 -12.98 49.91 -11.17
C ALA A 608 -12.04 48.70 -11.31
N ASP A 609 -10.72 48.93 -11.40
CA ASP A 609 -9.75 47.83 -11.51
C ASP A 609 -9.72 46.94 -10.28
N LYS A 610 -9.89 47.52 -9.09
CA LYS A 610 -9.86 46.77 -7.84
C LYS A 610 -11.07 45.85 -7.69
N TYR A 611 -12.26 46.29 -8.07
CA TYR A 611 -13.52 45.58 -7.76
C TYR A 611 -14.16 44.88 -8.97
N ARG A 612 -13.61 44.97 -10.19
CA ARG A 612 -14.23 44.41 -11.40
C ARG A 612 -14.22 42.87 -11.43
N LEU A 613 -15.19 42.30 -12.13
CA LEU A 613 -15.17 40.92 -12.61
C LEU A 613 -14.86 40.86 -14.11
N ALA A 614 -15.12 41.95 -14.84
CA ALA A 614 -14.77 42.09 -16.25
C ALA A 614 -13.27 41.91 -16.47
N SER A 615 -12.89 41.51 -17.68
CA SER A 615 -11.50 41.22 -18.06
C SER A 615 -10.58 42.45 -18.02
N ASP A 616 -11.13 43.66 -18.20
CA ASP A 616 -10.41 44.93 -18.10
C ASP A 616 -11.27 46.08 -17.53
N VAL A 617 -10.62 47.20 -17.24
CA VAL A 617 -11.23 48.38 -16.61
C VAL A 617 -12.29 49.05 -17.49
N VAL A 618 -12.04 49.17 -18.80
CA VAL A 618 -12.98 49.85 -19.70
C VAL A 618 -14.23 49.00 -19.89
N ALA A 619 -14.07 47.69 -20.02
CA ALA A 619 -15.20 46.75 -20.09
C ALA A 619 -16.13 46.86 -18.86
N SER A 620 -15.55 47.00 -17.66
CA SER A 620 -16.34 47.17 -16.42
C SER A 620 -17.13 48.49 -16.34
N LEU A 621 -16.76 49.49 -17.14
CA LEU A 621 -17.33 50.84 -17.13
C LEU A 621 -18.18 51.16 -18.38
N SER A 622 -18.08 50.37 -19.45
CA SER A 622 -18.68 50.68 -20.75
C SER A 622 -19.97 49.91 -21.00
N SER A 623 -20.98 50.62 -21.54
CA SER A 623 -22.24 50.05 -22.00
C SER A 623 -22.20 49.55 -23.46
N GLN A 624 -21.09 49.74 -24.18
CA GLN A 624 -20.92 49.31 -25.57
C GLN A 624 -19.93 48.15 -25.69
N ASP A 625 -20.21 47.21 -26.61
CA ASP A 625 -19.28 46.13 -26.95
C ASP A 625 -18.14 46.69 -27.82
N HIS A 626 -16.95 46.78 -27.23
CA HIS A 626 -15.74 47.14 -27.94
C HIS A 626 -15.23 45.90 -28.67
N ASN A 627 -15.39 45.85 -30.01
CA ASN A 627 -15.13 44.72 -30.95
C ASN A 627 -13.70 44.11 -30.97
N ASN A 628 -12.97 44.11 -29.86
CA ASN A 628 -11.67 43.49 -29.70
C ASN A 628 -11.39 42.99 -28.26
N ILE A 629 -12.43 42.84 -27.42
CA ILE A 629 -12.32 42.15 -26.12
C ILE A 629 -12.43 40.64 -26.39
N PRO A 630 -11.35 39.86 -26.26
CA PRO A 630 -11.40 38.43 -26.52
C PRO A 630 -12.11 37.74 -25.36
N TYR A 631 -13.31 37.21 -25.62
CA TYR A 631 -14.03 36.24 -24.78
C TYR A 631 -14.49 36.69 -23.37
N TYR A 632 -15.69 36.24 -23.01
CA TYR A 632 -16.46 36.44 -21.77
C TYR A 632 -17.41 37.65 -21.74
N SER A 633 -18.68 37.30 -21.86
CA SER A 633 -19.82 38.10 -22.28
C SER A 633 -20.90 38.27 -21.19
N ASP A 634 -20.53 38.56 -19.93
CA ASP A 634 -21.51 38.67 -18.82
C ASP A 634 -21.36 39.88 -17.90
N TYR A 635 -20.32 40.72 -18.06
CA TYR A 635 -19.95 41.78 -17.11
C TYR A 635 -19.59 43.11 -17.80
N PHE A 636 -20.45 43.60 -18.70
CA PHE A 636 -20.35 44.96 -19.24
C PHE A 636 -21.06 45.95 -18.32
N ASP A 637 -20.48 47.15 -18.20
CA ASP A 637 -21.00 48.25 -17.37
C ASP A 637 -21.40 47.81 -15.95
N GLU A 638 -20.54 47.04 -15.28
CA GLU A 638 -20.77 46.52 -13.91
C GLU A 638 -21.10 47.60 -12.89
N TYR A 639 -20.78 48.84 -13.23
CA TYR A 639 -20.90 50.03 -12.39
C TYR A 639 -22.00 51.00 -12.85
N GLY A 640 -22.72 50.70 -13.94
CA GLY A 640 -23.75 51.58 -14.51
C GLY A 640 -23.21 52.95 -14.96
N PHE A 641 -21.91 53.02 -15.23
CA PHE A 641 -21.19 54.23 -15.58
C PHE A 641 -21.34 54.58 -17.06
N SER A 642 -21.65 53.64 -17.97
CA SER A 642 -21.98 53.94 -19.38
C SER A 642 -20.90 54.75 -20.14
N LEU A 643 -19.64 54.33 -20.01
CA LEU A 643 -18.47 54.91 -20.70
C LEU A 643 -18.43 54.53 -22.18
N ASN A 644 -18.85 55.43 -23.06
CA ASN A 644 -18.99 55.13 -24.48
C ASN A 644 -17.98 55.90 -25.35
N ALA A 645 -17.56 55.28 -26.47
CA ALA A 645 -16.61 55.85 -27.41
C ALA A 645 -17.33 56.72 -28.47
N TYR A 646 -17.62 57.97 -28.11
CA TYR A 646 -18.32 58.92 -29.00
C TYR A 646 -17.44 59.62 -30.03
N GLY A 647 -16.15 59.29 -30.08
CA GLY A 647 -15.20 59.87 -31.01
C GLY A 647 -14.71 61.26 -30.58
N PHE A 648 -14.03 61.93 -31.51
CA PHE A 648 -13.30 63.17 -31.25
C PHE A 648 -13.18 63.99 -32.54
N VAL A 649 -13.12 65.31 -32.40
CA VAL A 649 -12.83 66.23 -33.49
C VAL A 649 -11.36 66.66 -33.41
N ASN A 650 -10.61 66.41 -34.48
CA ASN A 650 -9.19 66.74 -34.55
C ASN A 650 -8.93 68.26 -34.76
N GLY A 651 -7.66 68.66 -34.76
CA GLY A 651 -7.26 70.07 -34.88
C GLY A 651 -7.57 70.69 -36.26
N GLN A 652 -7.96 69.86 -37.23
CA GLN A 652 -8.40 70.26 -38.56
C GLN A 652 -9.94 70.37 -38.65
N GLY A 653 -10.65 70.15 -37.53
CA GLY A 653 -12.11 70.17 -37.48
C GLY A 653 -12.79 68.90 -38.03
N GLN A 654 -12.03 67.82 -38.24
CA GLN A 654 -12.58 66.56 -38.75
C GLN A 654 -13.01 65.66 -37.60
N TYR A 655 -14.24 65.16 -37.68
CA TYR A 655 -14.76 64.16 -36.76
C TYR A 655 -14.23 62.76 -37.11
N THR A 656 -13.77 62.04 -36.10
CA THR A 656 -13.36 60.64 -36.21
C THR A 656 -13.91 59.84 -35.04
N GLN A 657 -14.49 58.68 -35.32
CA GLN A 657 -14.94 57.74 -34.29
C GLN A 657 -14.22 56.41 -34.46
N ASN A 658 -13.48 56.02 -33.43
CA ASN A 658 -12.96 54.69 -33.29
C ASN A 658 -13.64 54.10 -32.06
N LEU A 659 -14.44 53.06 -32.26
CA LEU A 659 -15.19 52.46 -31.15
C LEU A 659 -14.27 51.91 -30.06
N ASN A 660 -12.98 51.67 -30.30
CA ASN A 660 -12.04 51.18 -29.29
C ASN A 660 -11.31 52.27 -28.50
N GLU A 661 -11.57 53.55 -28.80
CA GLU A 661 -10.87 54.69 -28.19
C GLU A 661 -11.87 55.65 -27.56
N VAL A 662 -11.68 55.90 -26.27
CA VAL A 662 -12.48 56.87 -25.51
C VAL A 662 -11.70 58.18 -25.43
N TYR A 663 -12.36 59.29 -25.78
CA TYR A 663 -11.80 60.63 -25.77
C TYR A 663 -12.58 61.53 -24.82
N LEU A 664 -11.93 62.01 -23.76
CA LEU A 664 -12.56 62.76 -22.67
C LEU A 664 -11.71 63.96 -22.26
N TRP A 665 -12.33 65.00 -21.72
CA TRP A 665 -11.62 66.11 -21.12
C TRP A 665 -11.18 65.84 -19.68
N ALA A 666 -10.02 66.38 -19.31
CA ALA A 666 -9.57 66.55 -17.94
C ALA A 666 -9.27 68.05 -17.65
N ALA A 667 -9.56 68.51 -16.43
CA ALA A 667 -9.45 69.92 -16.05
C ALA A 667 -7.99 70.42 -15.96
N ASP A 668 -7.12 69.63 -15.34
CA ASP A 668 -5.79 69.97 -14.80
C ASP A 668 -4.60 69.37 -15.55
N SER A 669 -4.81 68.86 -16.77
CA SER A 669 -3.72 68.39 -17.63
C SER A 669 -2.63 69.46 -17.76
N VAL A 670 -1.35 69.09 -17.72
CA VAL A 670 -0.11 69.91 -17.56
C VAL A 670 -0.10 71.36 -18.13
N ASP A 671 -0.89 71.72 -19.14
CA ASP A 671 -1.04 73.09 -19.70
C ASP A 671 -2.51 73.58 -19.85
N GLY A 672 -3.48 72.93 -19.21
CA GLY A 672 -4.91 73.26 -19.25
C GLY A 672 -5.64 72.89 -20.56
N GLN A 673 -5.03 72.14 -21.47
CA GLN A 673 -5.55 71.95 -22.83
C GLN A 673 -5.62 70.49 -23.33
N ASN A 674 -5.37 69.46 -22.52
CA ASN A 674 -5.22 68.12 -23.10
C ASN A 674 -6.54 67.35 -23.13
N VAL A 675 -6.81 66.70 -24.26
CA VAL A 675 -7.81 65.62 -24.36
C VAL A 675 -7.14 64.34 -23.88
N MET A 676 -7.73 63.71 -22.88
CA MET A 676 -7.37 62.38 -22.43
C MET A 676 -7.92 61.36 -23.43
N PHE A 677 -7.08 60.42 -23.86
CA PHE A 677 -7.52 59.30 -24.67
C PHE A 677 -6.96 57.98 -24.16
N PHE A 678 -7.80 56.94 -24.19
CA PHE A 678 -7.41 55.61 -23.76
C PHE A 678 -8.20 54.53 -24.47
N THR A 679 -7.64 53.32 -24.42
CA THR A 679 -8.24 52.05 -24.85
C THR A 679 -8.40 51.14 -23.64
N SER A 680 -9.03 49.98 -23.80
CA SER A 680 -9.07 48.94 -22.75
C SER A 680 -7.69 48.60 -22.18
N ARG A 681 -6.64 48.64 -23.01
CA ARG A 681 -5.26 48.33 -22.63
C ARG A 681 -4.54 49.47 -21.90
N THR A 682 -4.98 50.71 -22.09
CA THR A 682 -4.26 51.90 -21.61
C THR A 682 -5.04 52.73 -20.60
N ALA A 683 -6.22 52.29 -20.15
CA ALA A 683 -7.04 53.04 -19.20
C ALA A 683 -6.34 53.34 -17.86
N LYS A 684 -5.39 52.49 -17.44
CA LYS A 684 -4.59 52.72 -16.22
C LYS A 684 -3.53 53.81 -16.39
N GLU A 685 -3.13 54.08 -17.62
CA GLU A 685 -2.16 55.11 -17.99
C GLU A 685 -2.69 55.87 -19.23
N PRO A 686 -3.74 56.70 -19.06
CA PRO A 686 -4.31 57.42 -20.19
C PRO A 686 -3.28 58.31 -20.87
N LYS A 687 -3.38 58.39 -22.19
CA LYS A 687 -2.52 59.25 -23.00
C LYS A 687 -3.17 60.61 -23.19
N PHE A 688 -2.34 61.61 -23.48
CA PHE A 688 -2.77 63.00 -23.63
C PHE A 688 -2.39 63.53 -25.00
N ILE A 689 -3.31 64.24 -25.65
CA ILE A 689 -3.06 64.95 -26.91
C ILE A 689 -2.64 66.39 -26.58
N THR A 690 -1.39 66.75 -26.91
CA THR A 690 -0.73 68.02 -26.57
C THR A 690 -0.33 68.81 -27.84
N SER A 691 -1.26 69.48 -28.53
CA SER A 691 -0.90 70.35 -29.69
C SER A 691 -1.88 71.49 -29.92
N SER A 692 -1.42 72.72 -30.20
CA SER A 692 -2.21 73.97 -30.36
C SER A 692 -3.73 73.78 -30.55
N ILE A 693 -4.44 73.74 -29.41
CA ILE A 693 -5.65 72.94 -29.18
C ILE A 693 -6.98 73.61 -29.61
N ALA A 694 -7.00 74.86 -30.09
CA ALA A 694 -8.26 75.61 -30.23
C ALA A 694 -9.38 74.93 -31.07
N ALA A 695 -9.06 73.93 -31.90
CA ALA A 695 -10.03 73.21 -32.73
C ALA A 695 -10.45 71.81 -32.24
N HIS A 696 -9.81 71.24 -31.21
CA HIS A 696 -10.19 69.92 -30.71
C HIS A 696 -11.53 69.93 -30.00
N ARG A 697 -12.34 68.88 -30.20
CA ARG A 697 -13.56 68.68 -29.41
C ARG A 697 -13.69 67.22 -28.97
N ALA A 698 -13.97 67.03 -27.69
CA ALA A 698 -14.15 65.73 -27.05
C ALA A 698 -15.31 65.78 -26.03
N SER A 699 -15.76 64.63 -25.57
CA SER A 699 -16.85 64.54 -24.60
C SER A 699 -16.41 65.05 -23.22
N ILE A 700 -17.38 65.59 -22.47
CA ILE A 700 -17.19 65.99 -21.07
C ILE A 700 -18.14 65.14 -20.23
N ARG A 701 -17.57 64.49 -19.23
CA ARG A 701 -18.31 63.87 -18.14
C ARG A 701 -18.05 64.68 -16.88
N CYS A 702 -19.08 64.98 -16.09
CA CYS A 702 -18.91 65.78 -14.88
C CYS A 702 -18.91 64.92 -13.62
N VAL A 703 -18.20 65.38 -12.60
CA VAL A 703 -18.10 64.78 -11.27
C VAL A 703 -18.60 65.78 -10.21
N GLU A 704 -19.28 65.29 -9.17
CA GLU A 704 -19.86 66.11 -8.11
C GLU A 704 -18.75 66.82 -7.32
N ASP A 705 -18.95 68.10 -7.03
CA ASP A 705 -18.05 68.88 -6.17
C ASP A 705 -17.98 68.24 -4.79
N ARG A 706 -16.77 68.04 -4.25
CA ARG A 706 -16.62 67.56 -2.88
C ARG A 706 -17.26 68.56 -1.93
N LYS A 707 -18.21 68.12 -1.11
CA LYS A 707 -18.65 68.91 0.04
C LYS A 707 -17.48 68.99 1.00
N GLU A 708 -16.96 70.20 1.22
CA GLU A 708 -16.07 70.44 2.36
C GLU A 708 -16.87 70.10 3.63
N GLU A 709 -16.47 69.03 4.33
CA GLU A 709 -16.96 68.70 5.67
C GLU A 709 -16.30 69.55 6.74
#